data_AF-A0A834Y537-F1
#
_entry.id   AF-A0A834Y537-F1
#
_cell.length_a   1.000
_cell.length_b   1.000
_cell.length_c   1.000
_cell.angle_alpha   90.00
_cell.angle_beta   90.00
_cell.angle_gamma   90.00
#
_symmetry.space_group_name_H-M   'P 1'
#
loop_
_entity.id
_entity.type
_entity.pdbx_description
1 polymer ?
#
loop_
_entity_poly.entity_id
_entity_poly.type
_entity_poly.pdbx_seq_one_letter_code
_entity_poly.pdbx_strand_id
1 'polypeptide(L)'
;MKGSIEEILNELGWDNGFRIPVSNEDNKLLEEKIQRNIKLKNNLHQDLVITEDRIKSIDDYLKNIKIQHNENQKLITAYLSQIDAEKNLNKIAENEDISINQEIKNFEKEKLEINEKILYFNNEIDKLNIKIDKSKITVLLDKTKLLQIEQDLNRDEDNEKILNKYMQLDKKKWKELELKRQKLTSDLELYKGSMDKLLNEIRELEIVLDRTSKFYVQSLEERRQLIDRWTQSVEVLKQRDNGIQETIREIEILKNISRDQMNILDESEEFLQVQLNNNRNIEYTIKSMEKKLFFDKEEHRKIVNNIAIFETEYKTRKKSLQEFSRKIQQLNNDIKITNNNIIMKNKKIHDCKKQIDDLKIFINDIDNKSLNTDDRVKQLESMIENEEKQKVLIKREKKRLQDLILRWTNNIIEFENEKKIINIQKISEYKKIEIFSLNKMKEEKKLNEKYNIIRNLDIEIQKCEIYLNKNNNNETDKSDLERKKKIIEQLEKTMADKLSINKLLQNHILNLQKDIRKIQNNLNNDNEELLILKNKKQNLSSLIEGGEKQLKIYQNLNEEKQVAENILLLRVTQAEKMMKNIGNKLYNLELYRLQIDAAMKERMAEIKVQKEALNIEKRLALNECSELKSTIVDKNTQIQHLQLRYNNVITTLGNNEYDGEPMTTTFIKIKNAQEKYSLQQQGDKLDETIRKTEQEICSLENTLRIVNACNDKYKNTLQPLNNSNENDINEEKKINQDMLIAIENLKIQKNKFEIIENELQLLKNNENIFNDNLSKLEDEKELKNQNIYDLDKQIFDQIEKILRADKSLKKLYKDIQLMYENSNSNIILLQEKDIATRELQEQNNLAIHRITEFIIRHVEAEIYVKKLLTNKNISIPCVQYLKSSPSPSLCESFKPSIASSSSSRISNNKAFKGWQKVFSHESSELKCKMNFGIYLPQQAETSKLPVIYFLSGLTCTEANFIQKSGIQKYASDYGVIIVNPDTSPRGEGIPDDSEYDFGIGASFYVDAIQEPWKENFKMYTYITKELRGLINREFPVSTSQQSIMGHSMGGHGAIMIALKNPGMFKSVSAFAPICNPIECPWGKKAFGGYLGTDKDSMSLWKGYDSTYLAKKYNGPFLDILIDQGKKDSFIEQLMPDKLVAASKSSSSSSSSSKSSSKTKGLTVTLRNHDGYDHSYFFISTFIKDHIKHHIKYIKNKK
;
A
#
# COMPACT_ATOMS: atom_id res chain seq x y z
N MET A 1 68.78 -37.60 -63.90
CA MET A 1 67.30 -37.57 -63.76
C MET A 1 66.87 -36.11 -63.86
N LYS A 2 66.05 -35.76 -64.85
CA LYS A 2 65.47 -34.43 -65.05
C LYS A 2 64.10 -34.42 -64.35
N GLY A 3 64.02 -33.87 -63.14
CA GLY A 3 62.78 -33.39 -62.52
C GLY A 3 62.76 -31.88 -62.64
N SER A 4 61.61 -31.27 -62.94
CA SER A 4 61.51 -29.82 -63.11
C SER A 4 61.88 -29.13 -61.80
N ILE A 5 62.70 -28.08 -61.86
CA ILE A 5 63.08 -27.27 -60.69
C ILE A 5 61.82 -26.70 -60.01
N GLU A 6 60.72 -26.51 -60.75
CA GLU A 6 59.42 -26.08 -60.20
C GLU A 6 58.76 -27.14 -59.30
N GLU A 7 58.96 -28.44 -59.55
CA GLU A 7 58.41 -29.51 -58.69
C GLU A 7 59.15 -29.59 -57.35
N ILE A 8 60.47 -29.37 -57.36
CA ILE A 8 61.30 -29.35 -56.14
C ILE A 8 61.00 -28.09 -55.30
N LEU A 9 60.72 -26.95 -55.95
CA LEU A 9 60.30 -25.71 -55.27
C LEU A 9 58.89 -25.81 -54.67
N ASN A 10 58.01 -26.61 -55.29
CA ASN A 10 56.69 -26.95 -54.75
C ASN A 10 56.79 -27.88 -53.52
N GLU A 11 57.62 -28.94 -53.57
CA GLU A 11 57.83 -29.85 -52.43
C GLU A 11 58.46 -29.15 -51.20
N LEU A 12 59.24 -28.08 -51.42
CA LEU A 12 59.82 -27.25 -50.35
C LEU A 12 58.90 -26.10 -49.88
N GLY A 13 57.72 -25.93 -50.47
CA GLY A 13 56.70 -24.97 -50.05
C GLY A 13 56.98 -23.51 -50.41
N TRP A 14 57.62 -23.25 -51.56
CA TRP A 14 58.08 -21.93 -52.02
C TRP A 14 57.28 -21.35 -53.21
N ASP A 15 56.03 -21.80 -53.40
CA ASP A 15 55.21 -21.39 -54.56
C ASP A 15 54.10 -20.38 -54.28
N ASN A 16 53.82 -20.02 -53.02
CA ASN A 16 52.80 -19.00 -52.71
C ASN A 16 53.31 -17.96 -51.70
N GLY A 17 53.69 -16.77 -52.20
CA GLY A 17 53.99 -15.58 -51.40
C GLY A 17 55.48 -15.31 -51.17
N PHE A 18 55.77 -14.26 -50.37
CA PHE A 18 57.07 -13.61 -50.07
C PHE A 18 58.19 -14.52 -49.50
N ARG A 19 58.09 -15.85 -49.62
CA ARG A 19 59.10 -16.80 -49.15
C ARG A 19 60.30 -16.85 -50.08
N ILE A 20 61.34 -16.12 -49.70
CA ILE A 20 62.68 -16.21 -50.27
C ILE A 20 63.40 -17.40 -49.60
N PRO A 21 64.27 -18.17 -50.30
CA PRO A 21 65.24 -19.01 -49.62
C PRO A 21 66.29 -18.11 -49.00
N VAL A 22 66.15 -17.81 -47.71
CA VAL A 22 67.09 -16.97 -47.00
C VAL A 22 67.94 -17.82 -46.06
N SER A 23 69.25 -17.69 -46.18
CA SER A 23 70.23 -18.21 -45.23
C SER A 23 70.42 -17.32 -43.98
N ASN A 24 69.43 -16.49 -43.58
CA ASN A 24 69.60 -15.57 -42.45
C ASN A 24 68.30 -15.30 -41.66
N GLU A 25 68.32 -15.49 -40.33
CA GLU A 25 67.17 -15.37 -39.41
C GLU A 25 66.56 -13.96 -39.37
N ASP A 26 67.37 -12.92 -39.58
CA ASP A 26 66.95 -11.53 -39.49
C ASP A 26 65.86 -11.16 -40.49
N ASN A 27 65.88 -11.74 -41.70
CA ASN A 27 64.90 -11.46 -42.73
C ASN A 27 63.55 -12.16 -42.47
N LYS A 28 63.58 -13.33 -41.82
CA LYS A 28 62.37 -14.04 -41.39
C LYS A 28 61.63 -13.26 -40.29
N LEU A 29 62.39 -12.65 -39.38
CA LEU A 29 61.85 -11.77 -38.33
C LEU A 29 61.22 -10.50 -38.91
N LEU A 30 61.79 -9.92 -39.97
CA LEU A 30 61.25 -8.75 -40.66
C LEU A 30 59.93 -9.07 -41.38
N GLU A 31 59.83 -10.21 -42.05
CA GLU A 31 58.60 -10.66 -42.72
C GLU A 31 57.47 -10.93 -41.71
N GLU A 32 57.78 -11.61 -40.61
CA GLU A 32 56.84 -11.79 -39.51
C GLU A 32 56.40 -10.44 -38.90
N LYS A 33 57.28 -9.45 -38.84
CA LYS A 33 56.96 -8.11 -38.32
C LYS A 33 56.03 -7.33 -39.24
N ILE A 34 56.22 -7.41 -40.56
CA ILE A 34 55.31 -6.79 -41.54
C ILE A 34 53.93 -7.46 -41.47
N GLN A 35 53.89 -8.79 -41.38
CA GLN A 35 52.63 -9.53 -41.29
C GLN A 35 51.90 -9.26 -39.97
N ARG A 36 52.63 -9.10 -38.85
CA ARG A 36 52.07 -8.64 -37.57
C ARG A 36 51.50 -7.23 -37.69
N ASN A 37 52.23 -6.29 -38.30
CA ASN A 37 51.77 -4.90 -38.44
C ASN A 37 50.52 -4.78 -39.32
N ILE A 38 50.38 -5.57 -40.40
CA ILE A 38 49.18 -5.59 -41.23
C ILE A 38 47.98 -6.14 -40.44
N LYS A 39 48.17 -7.21 -39.66
CA LYS A 39 47.14 -7.72 -38.76
C LYS A 39 46.74 -6.69 -37.71
N LEU A 40 47.72 -5.97 -37.15
CA LEU A 40 47.49 -4.95 -36.13
C LEU A 40 46.72 -3.75 -36.69
N LYS A 41 47.02 -3.32 -37.93
CA LYS A 41 46.27 -2.27 -38.63
C LYS A 41 44.82 -2.67 -38.87
N ASN A 42 44.57 -3.90 -39.31
CA ASN A 42 43.21 -4.39 -39.56
C ASN A 42 42.40 -4.52 -38.27
N ASN A 43 43.03 -5.00 -37.19
CA ASN A 43 42.40 -5.09 -35.87
C ASN A 43 42.05 -3.69 -35.33
N LEU A 44 42.98 -2.73 -35.40
CA LEU A 44 42.72 -1.36 -34.96
C LEU A 44 41.62 -0.67 -35.77
N HIS A 45 41.51 -0.97 -37.07
CA HIS A 45 40.43 -0.45 -37.89
C HIS A 45 39.06 -1.06 -37.52
N GLN A 46 39.01 -2.36 -37.24
CA GLN A 46 37.80 -3.02 -36.73
C GLN A 46 37.38 -2.47 -35.37
N ASP A 47 38.33 -2.28 -34.45
CA ASP A 47 38.06 -1.70 -33.13
C ASP A 47 37.49 -0.28 -33.26
N LEU A 48 38.04 0.54 -34.16
CA LEU A 48 37.55 1.89 -34.40
C LEU A 48 36.11 1.88 -34.92
N VAL A 49 35.78 1.04 -35.89
CA VAL A 49 34.41 0.90 -36.43
C VAL A 49 33.43 0.45 -35.32
N ILE A 50 33.82 -0.53 -34.50
CA ILE A 50 32.99 -0.99 -33.37
C ILE A 50 32.75 0.15 -32.37
N THR A 51 33.76 0.95 -32.06
CA THR A 51 33.59 2.09 -31.14
C THR A 51 32.71 3.19 -31.72
N GLU A 52 32.80 3.48 -33.02
CA GLU A 52 31.93 4.46 -33.67
C GLU A 52 30.47 4.00 -33.69
N ASP A 53 30.21 2.71 -33.95
CA ASP A 53 28.87 2.15 -33.93
C ASP A 53 28.27 2.09 -32.50
N ARG A 54 29.11 1.86 -31.49
CA ARG A 54 28.71 1.94 -30.09
C ARG A 54 28.35 3.36 -29.67
N ILE A 55 29.12 4.37 -30.10
CA ILE A 55 28.82 5.78 -29.84
C ILE A 55 27.50 6.17 -30.53
N LYS A 56 27.28 5.80 -31.79
CA LYS A 56 26.00 6.05 -32.49
C LYS A 56 24.82 5.40 -31.78
N SER A 57 24.97 4.17 -31.32
CA SER A 57 23.92 3.45 -30.57
C SER A 57 23.57 4.14 -29.26
N ILE A 58 24.57 4.65 -28.54
CA ILE A 58 24.37 5.41 -27.30
C ILE A 58 23.70 6.77 -27.58
N ASP A 59 24.10 7.47 -28.64
CA ASP A 59 23.48 8.73 -29.04
C ASP A 59 22.00 8.56 -29.43
N ASP A 60 21.67 7.48 -30.14
CA ASP A 60 20.28 7.17 -30.50
C ASP A 60 19.46 6.75 -29.27
N TYR A 61 20.06 6.05 -28.31
CA TYR A 61 19.43 5.78 -27.02
C TYR A 61 19.16 7.06 -26.22
N LEU A 62 20.11 8.00 -26.19
CA LEU A 62 19.93 9.30 -25.54
C LEU A 62 18.83 10.14 -26.20
N LYS A 63 18.71 10.10 -27.54
CA LYS A 63 17.57 10.73 -28.25
C LYS A 63 16.24 10.12 -27.83
N ASN A 64 16.16 8.80 -27.72
CA ASN A 64 14.94 8.11 -27.28
C ASN A 64 14.56 8.46 -25.84
N ILE A 65 15.52 8.51 -24.91
CA ILE A 65 15.27 8.97 -23.54
C ILE A 65 14.74 10.41 -23.54
N LYS A 66 15.30 11.30 -24.37
CA LYS A 66 14.86 12.69 -24.45
C LYS A 66 13.42 12.83 -24.98
N ILE A 67 13.03 11.98 -25.94
CA ILE A 67 11.65 11.90 -26.44
C ILE A 67 10.72 11.41 -25.32
N GLN A 68 11.07 10.32 -24.64
CA GLN A 68 10.29 9.77 -23.53
C GLN A 68 10.14 10.76 -22.36
N HIS A 69 11.21 11.50 -22.04
CA HIS A 69 11.15 12.56 -21.04
C HIS A 69 10.15 13.67 -21.43
N ASN A 70 10.18 14.12 -22.69
CA ASN A 70 9.23 15.11 -23.19
C ASN A 70 7.78 14.61 -23.19
N GLU A 71 7.55 13.34 -23.55
CA GLU A 71 6.21 12.72 -23.49
C GLU A 71 5.69 12.63 -22.06
N ASN A 72 6.54 12.17 -21.12
CA ASN A 72 6.20 12.13 -19.70
C ASN A 72 5.95 13.53 -19.14
N GLN A 73 6.70 14.54 -19.56
CA GLN A 73 6.48 15.91 -19.14
C GLN A 73 5.13 16.45 -19.66
N LYS A 74 4.75 16.15 -20.91
CA LYS A 74 3.41 16.47 -21.44
C LYS A 74 2.31 15.77 -20.66
N LEU A 75 2.49 14.50 -20.32
CA LEU A 75 1.53 13.73 -19.54
C LEU A 75 1.34 14.33 -18.13
N ILE A 76 2.43 14.69 -17.46
CA ILE A 76 2.38 15.37 -16.16
C ILE A 76 1.63 16.70 -16.27
N THR A 77 1.89 17.51 -17.30
CA THR A 77 1.15 18.77 -17.49
C THR A 77 -0.34 18.56 -17.76
N ALA A 78 -0.71 17.50 -18.49
CA ALA A 78 -2.10 17.13 -18.72
C ALA A 78 -2.79 16.71 -17.41
N TYR A 79 -2.12 15.89 -16.58
CA TYR A 79 -2.66 15.52 -15.26
C TYR A 79 -2.81 16.71 -14.32
N LEU A 80 -1.86 17.65 -14.30
CA LEU A 80 -2.00 18.88 -13.52
C LEU A 80 -3.22 19.69 -13.99
N SER A 81 -3.44 19.80 -15.31
CA SER A 81 -4.61 20.49 -15.85
C SER A 81 -5.94 19.80 -15.51
N GLN A 82 -5.95 18.46 -15.48
CA GLN A 82 -7.12 17.68 -15.07
C GLN A 82 -7.43 17.88 -13.59
N ILE A 83 -6.41 17.86 -12.73
CA ILE A 83 -6.56 18.10 -11.29
C ILE A 83 -7.14 19.50 -11.05
N ASP A 84 -6.69 20.51 -11.80
CA ASP A 84 -7.22 21.87 -11.65
C ASP A 84 -8.66 21.99 -12.19
N ALA A 85 -9.02 21.24 -13.24
CA ALA A 85 -10.41 21.12 -13.68
C ALA A 85 -11.31 20.46 -12.62
N GLU A 86 -10.86 19.38 -11.99
CA GLU A 86 -11.59 18.71 -10.91
C GLU A 86 -11.75 19.61 -9.68
N LYS A 87 -10.72 20.38 -9.30
CA LYS A 87 -10.83 21.39 -8.24
C LYS A 87 -11.87 22.46 -8.56
N ASN A 88 -11.96 22.89 -9.82
CA ASN A 88 -12.96 23.87 -10.24
C ASN A 88 -14.38 23.28 -10.20
N LEU A 89 -14.56 22.04 -10.64
CA LEU A 89 -15.83 21.33 -10.52
C LEU A 89 -16.25 21.15 -9.06
N ASN A 90 -15.32 20.81 -8.18
CA ASN A 90 -15.61 20.70 -6.75
C ASN A 90 -16.04 22.04 -6.14
N LYS A 91 -15.42 23.16 -6.54
CA LYS A 91 -15.86 24.51 -6.11
C LYS A 91 -17.27 24.85 -6.61
N ILE A 92 -17.62 24.43 -7.83
CA ILE A 92 -18.98 24.63 -8.35
C ILE A 92 -19.98 23.82 -7.53
N ALA A 93 -19.68 22.55 -7.24
CA ALA A 93 -20.51 21.70 -6.39
C ALA A 93 -20.66 22.26 -4.97
N GLU A 94 -19.59 22.80 -4.37
CA GLU A 94 -19.64 23.46 -3.07
C GLU A 94 -20.56 24.71 -3.09
N ASN A 95 -20.51 25.51 -4.16
CA ASN A 95 -21.39 26.66 -4.31
C ASN A 95 -22.86 26.26 -4.51
N GLU A 96 -23.12 25.19 -5.29
CA GLU A 96 -24.47 24.63 -5.46
C GLU A 96 -25.01 24.09 -4.14
N ASP A 97 -24.20 23.38 -3.36
CA ASP A 97 -24.59 22.89 -2.03
C ASP A 97 -24.91 24.04 -1.08
N ILE A 98 -24.13 25.13 -1.09
CA ILE A 98 -24.44 26.35 -0.31
C ILE A 98 -25.78 26.96 -0.77
N SER A 99 -26.05 27.01 -2.07
CA SER A 99 -27.30 27.54 -2.63
C SER A 99 -28.51 26.69 -2.22
N ILE A 100 -28.42 25.37 -2.39
CA ILE A 100 -29.47 24.42 -2.01
C ILE A 100 -29.73 24.50 -0.50
N ASN A 101 -28.69 24.59 0.32
CA ASN A 101 -28.84 24.75 1.76
C ASN A 101 -29.52 26.08 2.16
N GLN A 102 -29.35 27.15 1.38
CA GLN A 102 -30.09 28.40 1.57
C GLN A 102 -31.56 28.26 1.15
N GLU A 103 -31.84 27.57 0.05
CA GLU A 103 -33.21 27.27 -0.39
C GLU A 103 -33.95 26.39 0.63
N ILE A 104 -33.30 25.37 1.18
CA ILE A 104 -33.86 24.52 2.23
C ILE A 104 -34.25 25.37 3.46
N LYS A 105 -33.36 26.28 3.90
CA LYS A 105 -33.67 27.19 5.02
C LYS A 105 -34.84 28.11 4.72
N ASN A 106 -34.97 28.59 3.48
CA ASN A 106 -36.11 29.41 3.07
C ASN A 106 -37.41 28.58 3.09
N PHE A 107 -37.39 27.35 2.58
CA PHE A 107 -38.56 26.46 2.64
C PHE A 107 -38.93 26.06 4.08
N GLU A 108 -37.97 25.87 4.97
CA GLU A 108 -38.24 25.64 6.39
C GLU A 108 -38.94 26.84 7.03
N LYS A 109 -38.52 28.05 6.68
CA LYS A 109 -39.15 29.28 7.15
C LYS A 109 -40.57 29.43 6.59
N GLU A 110 -40.78 29.20 5.29
CA GLU A 110 -42.11 29.21 4.68
C GLU A 110 -43.04 28.16 5.31
N LYS A 111 -42.53 26.97 5.60
CA LYS A 111 -43.27 25.92 6.29
C LYS A 111 -43.70 26.34 7.70
N LEU A 112 -42.84 27.04 8.44
CA LEU A 112 -43.17 27.60 9.75
C LEU A 112 -44.27 28.67 9.63
N GLU A 113 -44.15 29.59 8.68
CA GLU A 113 -45.16 30.64 8.44
C GLU A 113 -46.52 30.05 8.01
N ILE A 114 -46.52 29.00 7.18
CA ILE A 114 -47.74 28.28 6.78
C ILE A 114 -48.37 27.58 7.99
N ASN A 115 -47.57 26.93 8.84
CA ASN A 115 -48.08 26.28 10.04
C ASN A 115 -48.71 27.29 11.02
N GLU A 116 -48.11 28.47 11.19
CA GLU A 116 -48.70 29.55 12.00
C GLU A 116 -50.03 30.03 11.40
N LYS A 117 -50.12 30.18 10.07
CA LYS A 117 -51.38 30.53 9.38
C LYS A 117 -52.46 29.44 9.54
N ILE A 118 -52.09 28.17 9.44
CA ILE A 118 -53.01 27.05 9.66
C ILE A 118 -53.55 27.09 11.09
N LEU A 119 -52.70 27.34 12.08
CA LEU A 119 -53.08 27.42 13.49
C LEU A 119 -54.01 28.61 13.76
N TYR A 120 -53.74 29.75 13.12
CA TYR A 120 -54.64 30.91 13.12
C TYR A 120 -56.01 30.60 12.49
N PHE A 121 -56.05 29.99 11.31
CA PHE A 121 -57.30 29.68 10.63
C PHE A 121 -58.13 28.62 11.38
N ASN A 122 -57.49 27.60 11.96
CA ASN A 122 -58.19 26.62 12.80
C ASN A 122 -58.86 27.31 14.00
N ASN A 123 -58.16 28.21 14.68
CA ASN A 123 -58.73 28.98 15.79
C ASN A 123 -59.89 29.89 15.35
N GLU A 124 -59.84 30.48 14.15
CA GLU A 124 -60.95 31.27 13.60
C GLU A 124 -62.15 30.39 13.18
N ILE A 125 -61.90 29.22 12.60
CA ILE A 125 -62.94 28.24 12.27
C ILE A 125 -63.67 27.78 13.54
N ASP A 126 -62.95 27.51 14.62
CA ASP A 126 -63.55 27.12 15.89
C ASP A 126 -64.44 28.23 16.46
N LYS A 127 -64.02 29.50 16.38
CA LYS A 127 -64.87 30.64 16.78
C LYS A 127 -66.11 30.78 15.89
N LEU A 128 -65.97 30.59 14.58
CA LEU A 128 -67.09 30.65 13.65
C LEU A 128 -68.08 29.50 13.89
N ASN A 129 -67.60 28.30 14.19
CA ASN A 129 -68.43 27.15 14.54
C ASN A 129 -69.26 27.43 15.80
N ILE A 130 -68.64 27.98 16.86
CA ILE A 130 -69.35 28.39 18.07
C ILE A 130 -70.42 29.45 17.77
N LYS A 131 -70.16 30.37 16.84
CA LYS A 131 -71.16 31.36 16.39
C LYS A 131 -72.30 30.72 15.60
N ILE A 132 -72.00 29.82 14.66
CA ILE A 132 -72.98 29.11 13.85
C ILE A 132 -73.92 28.29 14.74
N ASP A 133 -73.39 27.62 15.75
CA ASP A 133 -74.22 26.82 16.67
C ASP A 133 -75.16 27.70 17.49
N LYS A 134 -74.69 28.87 17.95
CA LYS A 134 -75.56 29.87 18.60
C LYS A 134 -76.65 30.38 17.65
N SER A 135 -76.30 30.69 16.40
CA SER A 135 -77.23 31.15 15.38
C SER A 135 -78.28 30.09 15.00
N LYS A 136 -77.89 28.81 14.92
CA LYS A 136 -78.80 27.68 14.67
C LYS A 136 -79.85 27.54 15.77
N ILE A 137 -79.47 27.74 17.03
CA ILE A 137 -80.39 27.69 18.17
C ILE A 137 -81.44 28.81 18.06
N THR A 138 -81.02 30.04 17.71
CA THR A 138 -81.95 31.16 17.48
C THR A 138 -82.87 30.95 16.28
N VAL A 139 -82.37 30.44 15.16
CA VAL A 139 -83.20 30.17 13.96
C VAL A 139 -84.23 29.08 14.22
N LEU A 140 -83.90 28.08 15.04
CA LEU A 140 -84.86 27.04 15.46
C LEU A 140 -85.98 27.62 16.32
N LEU A 141 -85.67 28.52 17.25
CA LEU A 141 -86.67 29.23 18.06
C LEU A 141 -87.60 30.10 17.19
N ASP A 142 -87.04 30.82 16.21
CA ASP A 142 -87.83 31.68 15.33
C ASP A 142 -88.72 30.86 14.37
N LYS A 143 -88.21 29.71 13.89
CA LYS A 143 -89.00 28.77 13.08
C LYS A 143 -90.19 28.19 13.86
N THR A 144 -90.02 27.92 15.15
CA THR A 144 -91.13 27.43 15.99
C THR A 144 -92.21 28.49 16.24
N LYS A 145 -91.84 29.78 16.29
CA LYS A 145 -92.82 30.88 16.40
C LYS A 145 -93.59 31.12 15.10
N LEU A 146 -92.92 31.01 13.96
CA LEU A 146 -93.53 31.17 12.63
C LEU A 146 -94.57 30.07 12.34
N LEU A 147 -94.29 28.83 12.76
CA LEU A 147 -95.23 27.71 12.65
C LEU A 147 -96.48 27.87 13.54
N GLN A 148 -96.36 28.61 14.64
CA GLN A 148 -97.46 28.87 15.56
C GLN A 148 -98.43 29.92 14.99
N ILE A 149 -97.89 30.94 14.31
CA ILE A 149 -98.66 31.96 13.58
C ILE A 149 -99.36 31.36 12.35
N GLU A 150 -98.74 30.37 11.70
CA GLU A 150 -99.29 29.67 10.53
C GLU A 150 -100.43 28.68 10.88
N GLN A 151 -100.49 28.22 12.13
CA GLN A 151 -101.55 27.34 12.63
C GLN A 151 -102.82 28.10 13.06
N ASP A 152 -102.69 29.37 13.44
CA ASP A 152 -103.82 30.20 13.89
C ASP A 152 -104.61 30.81 12.71
N LEU A 153 -103.96 31.02 11.55
CA LEU A 153 -104.59 31.56 10.33
C LEU A 153 -105.43 30.53 9.54
N ASN A 154 -105.24 29.23 9.77
CA ASN A 154 -105.79 28.15 8.93
C ASN A 154 -107.06 27.46 9.47
N ARG A 155 -107.66 27.92 10.58
CA ARG A 155 -108.69 27.15 11.29
C ARG A 155 -110.15 27.42 10.91
N ASP A 156 -110.50 28.57 10.33
CA ASP A 156 -111.91 29.00 10.32
C ASP A 156 -112.66 29.08 8.96
N GLU A 157 -112.01 29.04 7.77
CA GLU A 157 -112.74 29.19 6.48
C GLU A 157 -112.66 28.01 5.50
N ASP A 158 -111.82 27.00 5.75
CA ASP A 158 -111.37 26.12 4.66
C ASP A 158 -112.08 24.73 4.62
N ASN A 159 -112.81 24.31 5.66
CA ASN A 159 -113.34 22.93 5.75
C ASN A 159 -114.35 22.51 4.65
N GLU A 160 -115.09 23.44 4.03
CA GLU A 160 -116.02 23.11 2.93
C GLU A 160 -115.42 23.32 1.53
N LYS A 161 -114.40 24.19 1.38
CA LYS A 161 -113.65 24.36 0.13
C LYS A 161 -112.53 23.32 -0.02
N ILE A 162 -112.01 22.79 1.09
CA ILE A 162 -110.93 21.79 1.16
C ILE A 162 -111.30 20.47 0.47
N LEU A 163 -112.55 19.99 0.56
CA LEU A 163 -112.92 18.69 -0.01
C LEU A 163 -112.88 18.69 -1.55
N ASN A 164 -113.31 19.80 -2.17
CA ASN A 164 -113.24 20.00 -3.62
C ASN A 164 -111.82 20.37 -4.10
N LYS A 165 -111.03 21.04 -3.25
CA LYS A 165 -109.62 21.37 -3.48
C LYS A 165 -108.72 20.13 -3.37
N TYR A 166 -108.99 19.18 -2.47
CA TYR A 166 -108.24 17.92 -2.37
C TYR A 166 -108.41 17.02 -3.59
N MET A 167 -109.60 16.94 -4.18
CA MET A 167 -109.82 16.19 -5.42
C MET A 167 -109.04 16.79 -6.62
N GLN A 168 -108.90 18.12 -6.69
CA GLN A 168 -108.08 18.78 -7.72
C GLN A 168 -106.57 18.76 -7.40
N LEU A 169 -106.20 18.81 -6.12
CA LEU A 169 -104.82 18.69 -5.65
C LEU A 169 -104.29 17.27 -5.84
N ASP A 170 -105.09 16.23 -5.65
CA ASP A 170 -104.69 14.84 -5.91
C ASP A 170 -104.49 14.59 -7.40
N LYS A 171 -105.31 15.20 -8.28
CA LYS A 171 -105.08 15.19 -9.73
C LYS A 171 -103.82 15.95 -10.16
N LYS A 172 -103.50 17.09 -9.51
CA LYS A 172 -102.24 17.81 -9.74
C LYS A 172 -101.03 17.05 -9.20
N LYS A 173 -101.13 16.48 -8.01
CA LYS A 173 -100.09 15.70 -7.34
C LYS A 173 -99.79 14.40 -8.08
N TRP A 174 -100.80 13.75 -8.65
CA TRP A 174 -100.62 12.62 -9.56
C TRP A 174 -99.85 13.03 -10.83
N LYS A 175 -100.19 14.16 -11.46
CA LYS A 175 -99.44 14.68 -12.62
C LYS A 175 -98.02 15.09 -12.26
N GLU A 176 -97.80 15.71 -11.10
CA GLU A 176 -96.46 16.08 -10.61
C GLU A 176 -95.61 14.85 -10.28
N LEU A 177 -96.19 13.83 -9.65
CA LEU A 177 -95.51 12.57 -9.36
C LEU A 177 -95.20 11.78 -10.64
N GLU A 178 -96.09 11.78 -11.63
CA GLU A 178 -95.84 11.14 -12.92
C GLU A 178 -94.78 11.90 -13.73
N LEU A 179 -94.77 13.24 -13.68
CA LEU A 179 -93.73 14.05 -14.33
C LEU A 179 -92.38 13.91 -13.60
N LYS A 180 -92.39 13.74 -12.28
CA LYS A 180 -91.20 13.42 -11.48
C LYS A 180 -90.71 12.01 -11.76
N ARG A 181 -91.60 11.03 -11.95
CA ARG A 181 -91.26 9.66 -12.38
C ARG A 181 -90.64 9.67 -13.77
N GLN A 182 -91.18 10.44 -14.72
CA GLN A 182 -90.62 10.57 -16.06
C GLN A 182 -89.24 11.26 -16.05
N LYS A 183 -89.07 12.33 -15.27
CA LYS A 183 -87.75 12.97 -15.08
C LYS A 183 -86.74 12.02 -14.46
N LEU A 184 -87.09 11.32 -13.39
CA LEU A 184 -86.20 10.35 -12.75
C LEU A 184 -85.87 9.17 -13.67
N THR A 185 -86.82 8.72 -14.49
CA THR A 185 -86.55 7.69 -15.52
C THR A 185 -85.58 8.21 -16.58
N SER A 186 -85.75 9.46 -17.04
CA SER A 186 -84.85 10.11 -18.00
C SER A 186 -83.46 10.36 -17.40
N ASP A 187 -83.37 10.78 -16.14
CA ASP A 187 -82.11 10.94 -15.42
C ASP A 187 -81.42 9.57 -15.26
N LEU A 188 -82.16 8.51 -14.94
CA LEU A 188 -81.61 7.15 -14.89
C LEU A 188 -81.12 6.66 -16.25
N GLU A 189 -81.79 7.01 -17.35
CA GLU A 189 -81.32 6.71 -18.71
C GLU A 189 -80.06 7.52 -19.07
N LEU A 190 -79.96 8.78 -18.64
CA LEU A 190 -78.76 9.60 -18.80
C LEU A 190 -77.58 9.07 -17.96
N TYR A 191 -77.85 8.63 -16.73
CA TYR A 191 -76.84 7.99 -15.87
C TYR A 191 -76.39 6.65 -16.45
N LYS A 192 -77.31 5.82 -16.95
CA LYS A 192 -76.96 4.58 -17.67
C LYS A 192 -76.14 4.88 -18.92
N GLY A 193 -76.55 5.85 -19.74
CA GLY A 193 -75.78 6.26 -20.91
C GLY A 193 -74.40 6.83 -20.57
N SER A 194 -74.26 7.52 -19.44
CA SER A 194 -72.96 8.00 -18.95
C SER A 194 -72.10 6.86 -18.41
N MET A 195 -72.72 5.89 -17.74
CA MET A 195 -72.05 4.69 -17.24
C MET A 195 -71.59 3.79 -18.40
N ASP A 196 -72.39 3.65 -19.46
CA ASP A 196 -72.02 2.91 -20.67
C ASP A 196 -70.87 3.60 -21.42
N LYS A 197 -70.85 4.94 -21.47
CA LYS A 197 -69.70 5.71 -21.99
C LYS A 197 -68.43 5.45 -21.18
N LEU A 198 -68.51 5.57 -19.86
CA LEU A 198 -67.37 5.29 -18.97
C LEU A 198 -66.91 3.83 -19.08
N LEU A 199 -67.82 2.87 -19.19
CA LEU A 199 -67.49 1.46 -19.41
C LEU A 199 -66.78 1.24 -20.75
N ASN A 200 -67.20 1.94 -21.80
CA ASN A 200 -66.54 1.87 -23.10
C ASN A 200 -65.16 2.53 -23.06
N GLU A 201 -65.01 3.69 -22.40
CA GLU A 201 -63.71 4.34 -22.18
C GLU A 201 -62.76 3.43 -21.38
N ILE A 202 -63.25 2.75 -20.33
CA ILE A 202 -62.47 1.77 -19.58
C ILE A 202 -62.04 0.61 -20.47
N ARG A 203 -62.94 0.05 -21.30
CA ARG A 203 -62.60 -1.02 -22.25
C ARG A 203 -61.58 -0.57 -23.30
N GLU A 204 -61.67 0.65 -23.79
CA GLU A 204 -60.68 1.23 -24.71
C GLU A 204 -59.31 1.36 -24.03
N LEU A 205 -59.29 1.84 -22.78
CA LEU A 205 -58.08 1.92 -21.98
C LEU A 205 -57.49 0.54 -21.70
N GLU A 206 -58.29 -0.47 -21.40
CA GLU A 206 -57.86 -1.87 -21.26
C GLU A 206 -57.21 -2.39 -22.54
N ILE A 207 -57.82 -2.13 -23.71
CA ILE A 207 -57.24 -2.52 -25.01
C ILE A 207 -55.91 -1.81 -25.28
N VAL A 208 -55.79 -0.53 -24.92
CA VAL A 208 -54.54 0.23 -25.04
C VAL A 208 -53.49 -0.32 -24.08
N LEU A 209 -53.87 -0.69 -22.86
CA LEU A 209 -52.98 -1.26 -21.86
C LEU A 209 -52.46 -2.64 -22.30
N ASP A 210 -53.31 -3.47 -22.90
CA ASP A 210 -52.92 -4.75 -23.49
C ASP A 210 -51.97 -4.58 -24.68
N ARG A 211 -52.22 -3.60 -25.55
CA ARG A 211 -51.33 -3.29 -26.69
C ARG A 211 -49.98 -2.79 -26.21
N THR A 212 -49.95 -1.87 -25.25
CA THR A 212 -48.71 -1.34 -24.67
C THR A 212 -47.93 -2.41 -23.91
N SER A 213 -48.63 -3.31 -23.20
CA SER A 213 -48.02 -4.49 -22.57
C SER A 213 -47.34 -5.39 -23.61
N LYS A 214 -48.01 -5.67 -24.74
CA LYS A 214 -47.40 -6.44 -25.85
C LYS A 214 -46.18 -5.75 -26.44
N PHE A 215 -46.23 -4.44 -26.69
CA PHE A 215 -45.06 -3.68 -27.16
C PHE A 215 -43.92 -3.65 -26.14
N TYR A 216 -44.24 -3.60 -24.85
CA TYR A 216 -43.24 -3.66 -23.79
C TYR A 216 -42.55 -5.02 -23.74
N VAL A 217 -43.30 -6.12 -23.85
CA VAL A 217 -42.74 -7.47 -23.96
C VAL A 217 -41.84 -7.60 -25.20
N GLN A 218 -42.29 -7.08 -26.35
CA GLN A 218 -41.48 -7.07 -27.57
C GLN A 218 -40.19 -6.25 -27.40
N SER A 219 -40.27 -5.07 -26.76
CA SER A 219 -39.09 -4.23 -26.48
C SER A 219 -38.11 -4.91 -25.53
N LEU A 220 -38.61 -5.72 -24.57
CA LEU A 220 -37.77 -6.52 -23.70
C LEU A 220 -37.08 -7.67 -24.46
N GLU A 221 -37.76 -8.30 -25.41
CA GLU A 221 -37.14 -9.29 -26.30
C GLU A 221 -36.05 -8.66 -27.18
N GLU A 222 -36.32 -7.51 -27.80
CA GLU A 222 -35.34 -6.78 -28.60
C GLU A 222 -34.13 -6.34 -27.76
N ARG A 223 -34.37 -5.86 -26.53
CA ARG A 223 -33.30 -5.55 -25.58
C ARG A 223 -32.47 -6.78 -25.23
N ARG A 224 -33.10 -7.95 -24.99
CA ARG A 224 -32.37 -9.19 -24.72
C ARG A 224 -31.52 -9.61 -25.90
N GLN A 225 -32.08 -9.58 -27.12
CA GLN A 225 -31.32 -9.87 -28.33
C GLN A 225 -30.13 -8.92 -28.53
N LEU A 226 -30.30 -7.64 -28.19
CA LEU A 226 -29.24 -6.65 -28.29
C LEU A 226 -28.15 -6.87 -27.24
N ILE A 227 -28.54 -7.25 -26.02
CA ILE A 227 -27.62 -7.69 -24.97
C ILE A 227 -26.86 -8.93 -25.42
N ASP A 228 -27.54 -9.93 -26.00
CA ASP A 228 -26.92 -11.18 -26.49
C ASP A 228 -25.90 -10.90 -27.62
N ARG A 229 -26.25 -10.03 -28.57
CA ARG A 229 -25.30 -9.58 -29.61
C ARG A 229 -24.13 -8.82 -29.02
N TRP A 230 -24.38 -8.01 -28.00
CA TRP A 230 -23.33 -7.27 -27.31
C TRP A 230 -22.40 -8.20 -26.51
N THR A 231 -22.93 -9.19 -25.79
CA THR A 231 -22.11 -10.20 -25.09
C THR A 231 -21.29 -11.02 -26.07
N GLN A 232 -21.85 -11.43 -27.21
CA GLN A 232 -21.08 -12.08 -28.27
C GLN A 232 -19.95 -11.18 -28.81
N SER A 233 -20.21 -9.89 -28.99
CA SER A 233 -19.20 -8.93 -29.44
C SER A 233 -18.09 -8.75 -28.40
N VAL A 234 -18.44 -8.69 -27.11
CA VAL A 234 -17.48 -8.64 -25.99
C VAL A 234 -16.67 -9.93 -25.91
N GLU A 235 -17.28 -11.09 -26.20
CA GLU A 235 -16.58 -12.37 -26.22
C GLU A 235 -15.55 -12.45 -27.35
N VAL A 236 -15.89 -11.94 -28.54
CA VAL A 236 -14.92 -11.78 -29.65
C VAL A 236 -13.80 -10.81 -29.29
N LEU A 237 -14.10 -9.72 -28.57
CA LEU A 237 -13.07 -8.79 -28.09
C LEU A 237 -12.15 -9.47 -27.07
N LYS A 238 -12.69 -10.24 -26.13
CA LYS A 238 -11.89 -11.03 -25.18
C LYS A 238 -11.02 -12.06 -25.89
N GLN A 239 -11.54 -12.74 -26.92
CA GLN A 239 -10.74 -13.67 -27.72
C GLN A 239 -9.61 -12.95 -28.45
N ARG A 240 -9.86 -11.75 -28.99
CA ARG A 240 -8.81 -10.90 -29.58
C ARG A 240 -7.77 -10.46 -28.55
N ASP A 241 -8.19 -10.02 -27.37
CA ASP A 241 -7.28 -9.63 -26.30
C ASP A 241 -6.42 -10.82 -25.85
N ASN A 242 -7.01 -12.02 -25.77
CA ASN A 242 -6.26 -13.24 -25.49
C ASN A 242 -5.24 -13.55 -26.59
N GLY A 243 -5.62 -13.41 -27.87
CA GLY A 243 -4.68 -13.55 -28.99
C GLY A 243 -3.56 -12.50 -28.96
N ILE A 244 -3.87 -11.26 -28.60
CA ILE A 244 -2.87 -10.20 -28.40
C ILE A 244 -1.93 -10.60 -27.24
N GLN A 245 -2.45 -11.10 -26.13
CA GLN A 245 -1.64 -11.57 -25.01
C GLN A 245 -0.75 -12.77 -25.39
N GLU A 246 -1.25 -13.71 -26.20
CA GLU A 246 -0.45 -14.82 -26.74
C GLU A 246 0.68 -14.31 -27.62
N THR A 247 0.40 -13.40 -28.56
CA THR A 247 1.46 -12.79 -29.40
C THR A 247 2.46 -11.98 -28.58
N ILE A 248 2.04 -11.29 -27.51
CA ILE A 248 2.96 -10.61 -26.58
C ILE A 248 3.86 -11.62 -25.87
N ARG A 249 3.32 -12.76 -25.41
CA ARG A 249 4.14 -13.83 -24.80
C ARG A 249 5.12 -14.41 -25.80
N GLU A 250 4.71 -14.64 -27.04
CA GLU A 250 5.61 -15.08 -28.11
C GLU A 250 6.74 -14.07 -28.34
N ILE A 251 6.43 -12.78 -28.38
CA ILE A 251 7.44 -11.71 -28.48
C ILE A 251 8.36 -11.71 -27.25
N GLU A 252 7.85 -11.94 -26.04
CA GLU A 252 8.67 -12.03 -24.82
C GLU A 252 9.59 -13.25 -24.84
N ILE A 253 9.10 -14.41 -25.28
CA ILE A 253 9.92 -15.61 -25.49
C ILE A 253 11.03 -15.33 -26.49
N LEU A 254 10.71 -14.70 -27.63
CA LEU A 254 11.71 -14.31 -28.63
C LEU A 254 12.71 -13.29 -28.08
N LYS A 255 12.28 -12.33 -27.26
CA LYS A 255 13.18 -11.39 -26.57
C LYS A 255 14.08 -12.09 -25.56
N ASN A 256 13.59 -13.11 -24.86
CA ASN A 256 14.40 -13.90 -23.94
C ASN A 256 15.43 -14.72 -24.70
N ILE A 257 15.05 -15.39 -25.79
CA ILE A 257 16.00 -16.09 -26.68
C ILE A 257 17.06 -15.12 -27.21
N SER A 258 16.66 -13.92 -27.64
CA SER A 258 17.60 -12.89 -28.09
C SER A 258 18.53 -12.41 -26.97
N ARG A 259 18.04 -12.32 -25.73
CA ARG A 259 18.85 -11.94 -24.56
C ARG A 259 19.82 -13.05 -24.18
N ASP A 260 19.40 -14.31 -24.23
CA ASP A 260 20.26 -15.46 -23.99
C ASP A 260 21.37 -15.55 -25.05
N GLN A 261 21.03 -15.31 -26.32
CA GLN A 261 22.03 -15.18 -27.38
C GLN A 261 22.99 -14.01 -27.16
N MET A 262 22.49 -12.87 -26.66
CA MET A 262 23.34 -11.74 -26.30
C MET A 262 24.28 -12.08 -25.14
N ASN A 263 23.79 -12.77 -24.11
CA ASN A 263 24.62 -13.21 -22.98
C ASN A 263 25.72 -14.19 -23.44
N ILE A 264 25.40 -15.12 -24.35
CA ILE A 264 26.42 -16.02 -24.94
C ILE A 264 27.47 -15.21 -25.72
N LEU A 265 27.04 -14.17 -26.43
CA LEU A 265 27.97 -13.27 -27.12
C LEU A 265 28.82 -12.48 -26.13
N ASP A 266 28.24 -11.95 -25.05
CA ASP A 266 28.95 -11.23 -23.99
C ASP A 266 29.96 -12.14 -23.28
N GLU A 267 29.60 -13.39 -22.95
CA GLU A 267 30.51 -14.40 -22.39
C GLU A 267 31.66 -14.72 -23.37
N SER A 268 31.37 -14.79 -24.67
CA SER A 268 32.39 -14.98 -25.70
C SER A 268 33.32 -13.76 -25.85
N GLU A 269 32.78 -12.55 -25.67
CA GLU A 269 33.53 -11.30 -25.69
C GLU A 269 34.41 -11.16 -24.45
N GLU A 270 33.90 -11.50 -23.26
CA GLU A 270 34.68 -11.57 -22.02
C GLU A 270 35.79 -12.61 -22.13
N PHE A 271 35.50 -13.79 -22.66
CA PHE A 271 36.53 -14.80 -22.92
C PHE A 271 37.61 -14.27 -23.86
N LEU A 272 37.22 -13.59 -24.94
CA LEU A 272 38.15 -12.95 -25.87
C LEU A 272 38.98 -11.87 -25.17
N GLN A 273 38.38 -11.02 -24.34
CA GLN A 273 39.09 -9.99 -23.57
C GLN A 273 40.11 -10.60 -22.60
N VAL A 274 39.77 -11.71 -21.93
CA VAL A 274 40.70 -12.45 -21.08
C VAL A 274 41.87 -12.98 -21.90
N GLN A 275 41.62 -13.54 -23.10
CA GLN A 275 42.70 -13.98 -23.99
C GLN A 275 43.57 -12.82 -24.50
N LEU A 276 42.96 -11.68 -24.81
CA LEU A 276 43.69 -10.47 -25.21
C LEU A 276 44.57 -9.93 -24.07
N ASN A 277 44.08 -9.95 -22.82
CA ASN A 277 44.88 -9.56 -21.66
C ASN A 277 46.01 -10.55 -21.38
N ASN A 278 45.77 -11.85 -21.52
CA ASN A 278 46.83 -12.85 -21.43
C ASN A 278 47.91 -12.62 -22.49
N ASN A 279 47.51 -12.35 -23.73
CA ASN A 279 48.44 -12.02 -24.80
C ASN A 279 49.21 -10.72 -24.53
N ARG A 280 48.55 -9.67 -24.00
CA ARG A 280 49.21 -8.42 -23.57
C ARG A 280 50.23 -8.68 -22.47
N ASN A 281 49.91 -9.51 -21.49
CA ASN A 281 50.85 -9.88 -20.42
C ASN A 281 52.08 -10.61 -20.98
N ILE A 282 51.88 -11.51 -21.95
CA ILE A 282 52.97 -12.17 -22.68
C ILE A 282 53.79 -11.16 -23.50
N GLU A 283 53.15 -10.21 -24.18
CA GLU A 283 53.87 -9.14 -24.88
C GLU A 283 54.67 -8.24 -23.92
N TYR A 284 54.16 -7.97 -22.72
CA TYR A 284 54.87 -7.22 -21.69
C TYR A 284 56.10 -7.98 -21.18
N THR A 285 55.98 -9.30 -20.94
CA THR A 285 57.13 -10.12 -20.54
C THR A 285 58.17 -10.19 -21.65
N ILE A 286 57.75 -10.33 -22.91
CA ILE A 286 58.64 -10.27 -24.08
C ILE A 286 59.34 -8.91 -24.16
N LYS A 287 58.61 -7.79 -24.08
CA LYS A 287 59.20 -6.43 -24.10
C LYS A 287 60.18 -6.19 -22.96
N SER A 288 59.90 -6.73 -21.76
CA SER A 288 60.82 -6.67 -20.62
C SER A 288 62.10 -7.44 -20.89
N MET A 289 62.00 -8.64 -21.49
CA MET A 289 63.16 -9.43 -21.92
C MET A 289 63.94 -8.75 -23.05
N GLU A 290 63.27 -8.15 -24.03
CA GLU A 290 63.90 -7.39 -25.12
C GLU A 290 64.66 -6.17 -24.59
N LYS A 291 64.13 -5.45 -23.58
CA LYS A 291 64.84 -4.35 -22.93
C LYS A 291 66.11 -4.81 -22.21
N LYS A 292 66.05 -5.93 -21.47
CA LYS A 292 67.25 -6.52 -20.84
C LYS A 292 68.29 -6.86 -21.90
N LEU A 293 67.87 -7.53 -22.97
CA LEU A 293 68.73 -7.90 -24.09
C LEU A 293 69.33 -6.66 -24.81
N PHE A 294 68.59 -5.56 -24.90
CA PHE A 294 69.10 -4.29 -25.43
C PHE A 294 70.20 -3.71 -24.54
N PHE A 295 70.00 -3.65 -23.22
CA PHE A 295 71.03 -3.17 -22.29
C PHE A 295 72.29 -4.02 -22.38
N ASP A 296 72.16 -5.35 -22.40
CA ASP A 296 73.28 -6.27 -22.54
C ASP A 296 74.04 -6.04 -23.87
N LYS A 297 73.30 -5.81 -24.97
CA LYS A 297 73.89 -5.46 -26.28
C LYS A 297 74.57 -4.10 -26.28
N GLU A 298 74.05 -3.11 -25.56
CA GLU A 298 74.63 -1.76 -25.47
C GLU A 298 75.92 -1.78 -24.63
N GLU A 299 75.95 -2.53 -23.52
CA GLU A 299 77.18 -2.78 -22.77
C GLU A 299 78.23 -3.47 -23.64
N HIS A 300 77.84 -4.50 -24.39
CA HIS A 300 78.73 -5.14 -25.36
C HIS A 300 79.26 -4.16 -26.41
N ARG A 301 78.42 -3.28 -26.96
CA ARG A 301 78.86 -2.23 -27.90
C ARG A 301 79.82 -1.23 -27.26
N LYS A 302 79.61 -0.82 -26.00
CA LYS A 302 80.53 0.05 -25.27
C LYS A 302 81.89 -0.62 -25.08
N ILE A 303 81.91 -1.90 -24.73
CA ILE A 303 83.16 -2.68 -24.61
C ILE A 303 83.87 -2.76 -25.97
N VAL A 304 83.16 -3.07 -27.06
CA VAL A 304 83.74 -3.15 -28.41
C VAL A 304 84.25 -1.79 -28.88
N ASN A 305 83.52 -0.70 -28.62
CA ASN A 305 83.97 0.65 -28.95
C ASN A 305 85.20 1.05 -28.14
N ASN A 306 85.26 0.70 -26.85
CA ASN A 306 86.45 0.94 -26.04
C ASN A 306 87.66 0.18 -26.59
N ILE A 307 87.48 -1.07 -27.03
CA ILE A 307 88.54 -1.85 -27.70
C ILE A 307 88.98 -1.16 -28.99
N ALA A 308 88.04 -0.69 -29.83
CA ALA A 308 88.36 0.03 -31.06
C ALA A 308 89.09 1.36 -30.79
N ILE A 309 88.66 2.11 -29.77
CA ILE A 309 89.34 3.34 -29.33
C ILE A 309 90.77 3.00 -28.90
N PHE A 310 90.97 1.98 -28.05
CA PHE A 310 92.31 1.55 -27.66
C PHE A 310 93.16 1.10 -28.86
N GLU A 311 92.58 0.47 -29.87
CA GLU A 311 93.29 0.09 -31.10
C GLU A 311 93.69 1.32 -31.93
N THR A 312 92.83 2.34 -32.00
CA THR A 312 93.15 3.61 -32.66
C THR A 312 94.19 4.42 -31.87
N GLU A 313 94.13 4.43 -30.54
CA GLU A 313 95.15 5.04 -29.68
C GLU A 313 96.50 4.35 -29.85
N TYR A 314 96.51 3.02 -29.96
CA TYR A 314 97.72 2.27 -30.27
C TYR A 314 98.29 2.65 -31.65
N LYS A 315 97.44 2.71 -32.69
CA LYS A 315 97.87 3.11 -34.04
C LYS A 315 98.32 4.57 -34.12
N THR A 316 97.68 5.48 -33.41
CA THR A 316 98.07 6.90 -33.35
C THR A 316 99.34 7.11 -32.54
N ARG A 317 99.56 6.39 -31.44
CA ARG A 317 100.85 6.39 -30.73
C ARG A 317 101.97 5.84 -31.61
N LYS A 318 101.72 4.78 -32.38
CA LYS A 318 102.67 4.25 -33.38
C LYS A 318 103.02 5.27 -34.47
N LYS A 319 102.02 5.98 -35.00
CA LYS A 319 102.23 7.08 -35.97
C LYS A 319 102.94 8.28 -35.36
N SER A 320 102.59 8.66 -34.13
CA SER A 320 103.25 9.75 -33.40
C SER A 320 104.73 9.45 -33.19
N LEU A 321 105.08 8.19 -32.90
CA LEU A 321 106.49 7.77 -32.79
C LEU A 321 107.25 7.92 -34.13
N GLN A 322 106.60 7.59 -35.25
CA GLN A 322 107.14 7.81 -36.59
C GLN A 322 107.23 9.30 -36.95
N GLU A 323 106.28 10.12 -36.52
CA GLU A 323 106.30 11.58 -36.70
C GLU A 323 107.33 12.26 -35.80
N PHE A 324 107.54 11.83 -34.55
CA PHE A 324 108.62 12.33 -33.70
C PHE A 324 110.00 12.03 -34.30
N SER A 325 110.16 10.86 -34.93
CA SER A 325 111.37 10.54 -35.71
C SER A 325 111.57 11.51 -36.88
N ARG A 326 110.50 11.87 -37.60
CA ARG A 326 110.54 12.88 -38.69
C ARG A 326 110.70 14.32 -38.17
N LYS A 327 110.14 14.66 -37.01
CA LYS A 327 110.25 15.98 -36.38
C LYS A 327 111.64 16.25 -35.83
N ILE A 328 112.35 15.23 -35.34
CA ILE A 328 113.76 15.36 -34.98
C ILE A 328 114.59 15.70 -36.25
N GLN A 329 114.24 15.16 -37.41
CA GLN A 329 114.88 15.52 -38.68
C GLN A 329 114.50 16.93 -39.17
N GLN A 330 113.27 17.43 -38.92
CA GLN A 330 112.83 18.78 -39.29
C GLN A 330 113.28 19.89 -38.33
N LEU A 331 113.34 19.65 -37.02
CA LEU A 331 113.81 20.64 -36.03
C LEU A 331 115.27 21.03 -36.24
N ASN A 332 116.09 20.11 -36.77
CA ASN A 332 117.45 20.43 -37.19
C ASN A 332 117.50 21.43 -38.37
N ASN A 333 116.45 21.53 -39.18
CA ASN A 333 116.34 22.48 -40.30
C ASN A 333 115.65 23.80 -39.92
N ASP A 334 114.68 23.78 -39.00
CA ASP A 334 113.88 24.97 -38.65
C ASP A 334 114.55 25.92 -37.64
N ILE A 335 115.51 25.44 -36.84
CA ILE A 335 116.42 26.32 -36.08
C ILE A 335 117.15 27.29 -37.01
N LYS A 336 117.35 26.91 -38.28
CA LYS A 336 118.02 27.73 -39.29
C LYS A 336 117.14 28.89 -39.83
N ILE A 337 115.81 28.83 -39.69
CA ILE A 337 114.85 29.74 -40.36
C ILE A 337 114.15 30.71 -39.39
N THR A 338 113.91 30.30 -38.14
CA THR A 338 113.13 31.08 -37.16
C THR A 338 113.81 32.36 -36.67
N ASN A 339 115.12 32.48 -36.83
CA ASN A 339 115.85 33.72 -36.53
C ASN A 339 115.42 34.92 -37.41
N ASN A 340 114.82 34.69 -38.58
CA ASN A 340 114.55 35.77 -39.54
C ASN A 340 113.16 36.45 -39.42
N ASN A 341 112.16 35.87 -38.73
CA ASN A 341 110.76 36.32 -38.83
C ASN A 341 110.24 37.22 -37.69
N ILE A 342 110.94 37.34 -36.56
CA ILE A 342 110.48 38.14 -35.41
C ILE A 342 110.36 39.64 -35.75
N ILE A 343 111.05 40.11 -36.79
CA ILE A 343 111.14 41.52 -37.18
C ILE A 343 109.81 42.10 -37.74
N MET A 344 108.87 41.28 -38.24
CA MET A 344 107.71 41.80 -39.00
C MET A 344 106.42 42.16 -38.23
N LYS A 345 106.19 41.65 -37.00
CA LYS A 345 104.85 41.73 -36.38
C LYS A 345 104.44 43.08 -35.78
N ASN A 346 105.34 44.05 -35.65
CA ASN A 346 105.04 45.30 -34.95
C ASN A 346 104.18 46.32 -35.72
N LYS A 347 103.72 46.03 -36.96
CA LYS A 347 103.09 47.02 -37.86
C LYS A 347 101.54 47.08 -37.87
N LYS A 348 100.82 46.15 -37.24
CA LYS A 348 99.34 45.98 -37.41
C LYS A 348 98.43 46.75 -36.43
N ILE A 349 98.96 47.50 -35.48
CA ILE A 349 98.16 48.13 -34.40
C ILE A 349 97.41 49.41 -34.85
N HIS A 350 97.60 49.90 -36.08
CA HIS A 350 97.17 51.26 -36.48
C HIS A 350 95.69 51.43 -36.91
N ASP A 351 94.99 50.41 -37.41
CA ASP A 351 93.79 50.62 -38.27
C ASP A 351 92.42 50.73 -37.56
N CYS A 352 92.26 50.38 -36.28
CA CYS A 352 90.93 50.22 -35.66
C CYS A 352 90.14 51.52 -35.31
N LYS A 353 90.59 52.73 -35.69
CA LYS A 353 89.99 54.00 -35.21
C LYS A 353 88.85 54.61 -36.05
N LYS A 354 88.44 54.02 -37.18
CA LYS A 354 87.62 54.70 -38.21
C LYS A 354 86.09 54.48 -38.17
N GLN A 355 85.53 53.72 -37.23
CA GLN A 355 84.15 53.22 -37.30
C GLN A 355 83.07 54.03 -36.53
N ILE A 356 83.41 55.18 -35.92
CA ILE A 356 82.50 55.85 -34.97
C ILE A 356 81.58 56.92 -35.62
N ASP A 357 81.82 57.38 -36.85
CA ASP A 357 81.19 58.60 -37.38
C ASP A 357 79.79 58.44 -38.06
N ASP A 358 79.33 57.23 -38.39
CA ASP A 358 78.18 57.06 -39.31
C ASP A 358 76.76 57.11 -38.69
N LEU A 359 76.60 57.12 -37.35
CA LEU A 359 75.27 56.97 -36.69
C LEU A 359 74.43 58.27 -36.53
N LYS A 360 74.90 59.42 -37.02
CA LYS A 360 74.28 60.74 -36.75
C LYS A 360 73.18 61.21 -37.73
N ILE A 361 72.92 60.53 -38.85
CA ILE A 361 72.14 61.12 -39.96
C ILE A 361 70.64 60.70 -40.00
N PHE A 362 70.20 59.68 -39.25
CA PHE A 362 68.86 59.09 -39.42
C PHE A 362 67.68 59.83 -38.71
N ILE A 363 67.96 60.82 -37.86
CA ILE A 363 66.94 61.43 -36.98
C ILE A 363 66.18 62.61 -37.63
N ASN A 364 66.56 63.05 -38.84
CA ASN A 364 66.14 64.36 -39.37
C ASN A 364 64.90 64.38 -40.30
N ASP A 365 64.18 63.27 -40.54
CA ASP A 365 63.17 63.18 -41.63
C ASP A 365 61.67 63.07 -41.22
N ILE A 366 61.27 63.33 -39.96
CA ILE A 366 59.88 63.12 -39.47
C ILE A 366 58.97 64.38 -39.45
N ASP A 367 59.37 65.53 -40.01
CA ASP A 367 58.77 66.83 -39.62
C ASP A 367 57.90 67.58 -40.68
N ASN A 368 56.89 66.95 -41.32
CA ASN A 368 55.86 67.69 -42.09
C ASN A 368 54.39 67.24 -41.82
N LYS A 369 53.58 68.22 -41.36
CA LYS A 369 52.19 68.28 -40.81
C LYS A 369 51.06 67.78 -41.75
N SER A 370 49.81 67.40 -41.37
CA SER A 370 48.80 67.97 -40.43
C SER A 370 47.62 67.00 -40.10
N LEU A 371 47.06 67.04 -38.87
CA LEU A 371 45.83 66.33 -38.42
C LEU A 371 44.53 66.88 -39.04
N ASN A 372 43.57 66.00 -39.35
CA ASN A 372 42.34 66.28 -40.13
C ASN A 372 41.05 65.84 -39.40
N THR A 373 39.91 66.39 -39.85
CA THR A 373 38.55 66.39 -39.24
C THR A 373 37.87 65.04 -38.97
N ASP A 374 38.45 63.92 -39.42
CA ASP A 374 37.81 62.59 -39.41
C ASP A 374 37.77 61.90 -38.04
N ASP A 375 38.68 62.26 -37.12
CA ASP A 375 38.67 61.68 -35.75
C ASP A 375 37.65 62.36 -34.82
N ARG A 376 37.10 63.53 -35.21
CA ARG A 376 35.97 64.19 -34.52
C ARG A 376 34.60 63.67 -35.00
N VAL A 377 34.51 63.17 -36.24
CA VAL A 377 33.26 62.65 -36.81
C VAL A 377 32.92 61.27 -36.26
N LYS A 378 33.92 60.39 -36.11
CA LYS A 378 33.74 59.03 -35.54
C LYS A 378 33.27 59.02 -34.07
N GLN A 379 33.55 60.08 -33.31
CA GLN A 379 33.07 60.19 -31.92
C GLN A 379 31.62 60.68 -31.82
N LEU A 380 31.10 61.44 -32.80
CA LEU A 380 29.70 61.88 -32.83
C LEU A 380 28.76 60.80 -33.37
N GLU A 381 29.22 59.96 -34.30
CA GLU A 381 28.44 58.84 -34.85
C GLU A 381 28.15 57.77 -33.78
N SER A 382 29.10 57.52 -32.86
CA SER A 382 28.93 56.60 -31.73
C SER A 382 27.89 57.07 -30.69
N MET A 383 27.64 58.37 -30.56
CA MET A 383 26.66 58.90 -29.60
C MET A 383 25.24 58.86 -30.16
N ILE A 384 25.06 59.10 -31.46
CA ILE A 384 23.75 59.08 -32.14
C ILE A 384 23.16 57.67 -32.17
N GLU A 385 23.99 56.64 -32.39
CA GLU A 385 23.53 55.25 -32.46
C GLU A 385 22.98 54.71 -31.12
N ASN A 386 23.43 55.28 -29.99
CA ASN A 386 22.95 54.92 -28.66
C ASN A 386 21.63 55.62 -28.30
N GLU A 387 21.40 56.85 -28.75
CA GLU A 387 20.12 57.55 -28.54
C GLU A 387 18.98 56.95 -29.37
N GLU A 388 19.25 56.47 -30.60
CA GLU A 388 18.23 55.81 -31.42
C GLU A 388 17.75 54.48 -30.80
N LYS A 389 18.63 53.71 -30.16
CA LYS A 389 18.29 52.47 -29.45
C LYS A 389 17.39 52.71 -28.23
N GLN A 390 17.61 53.81 -27.49
CA GLN A 390 16.74 54.23 -26.37
C GLN A 390 15.34 54.68 -26.84
N LYS A 391 15.25 55.37 -27.98
CA LYS A 391 13.98 55.87 -28.54
C LYS A 391 13.05 54.73 -29.00
N VAL A 392 13.60 53.61 -29.46
CA VAL A 392 12.83 52.41 -29.87
C VAL A 392 12.23 51.69 -28.65
N LEU A 393 12.94 51.63 -27.52
CA LEU A 393 12.44 51.05 -26.27
C LEU A 393 11.27 51.86 -25.69
N ILE A 394 11.41 53.19 -25.63
CA ILE A 394 10.35 54.08 -25.12
C ILE A 394 9.09 54.03 -25.99
N LYS A 395 9.21 53.92 -27.32
CA LYS A 395 8.06 53.73 -28.22
C LYS A 395 7.32 52.41 -27.97
N ARG A 396 8.05 51.33 -27.66
CA ARG A 396 7.48 50.00 -27.39
C ARG A 396 6.70 49.99 -26.06
N GLU A 397 7.20 50.71 -25.07
CA GLU A 397 6.58 50.83 -23.74
C GLU A 397 5.36 51.76 -23.72
N LYS A 398 5.41 52.86 -24.50
CA LYS A 398 4.24 53.74 -24.73
C LYS A 398 3.06 52.98 -25.36
N LYS A 399 3.33 52.09 -26.33
CA LYS A 399 2.29 51.26 -26.97
C LYS A 399 1.67 50.27 -25.98
N ARG A 400 2.48 49.64 -25.13
CA ARG A 400 2.00 48.74 -24.05
C ARG A 400 1.10 49.45 -23.03
N LEU A 401 1.47 50.68 -22.65
CA LEU A 401 0.65 51.50 -21.74
C LEU A 401 -0.65 51.99 -22.40
N GLN A 402 -0.63 52.32 -23.70
CA GLN A 402 -1.85 52.67 -24.44
C GLN A 402 -2.83 51.50 -24.56
N ASP A 403 -2.35 50.27 -24.79
CA ASP A 403 -3.19 49.08 -24.85
C ASP A 403 -3.80 48.71 -23.48
N LEU A 404 -3.06 48.94 -22.39
CA LEU A 404 -3.59 48.78 -21.03
C LEU A 404 -4.65 49.83 -20.72
N ILE A 405 -4.41 51.09 -21.07
CA ILE A 405 -5.39 52.17 -20.89
C ILE A 405 -6.68 51.83 -21.63
N LEU A 406 -6.62 51.36 -22.88
CA LEU A 406 -7.80 50.99 -23.68
C LEU A 406 -8.63 49.86 -23.02
N ARG A 407 -7.96 48.85 -22.42
CA ARG A 407 -8.65 47.76 -21.70
C ARG A 407 -9.35 48.27 -20.44
N TRP A 408 -8.70 49.16 -19.70
CA TRP A 408 -9.29 49.74 -18.50
C TRP A 408 -10.44 50.71 -18.82
N THR A 409 -10.37 51.48 -19.92
CA THR A 409 -11.52 52.30 -20.37
C THR A 409 -12.70 51.43 -20.79
N ASN A 410 -12.47 50.29 -21.44
CA ASN A 410 -13.56 49.37 -21.80
C ASN A 410 -14.24 48.76 -20.54
N ASN A 411 -13.45 48.35 -19.54
CA ASN A 411 -14.01 47.86 -18.28
C ASN A 411 -14.80 48.95 -17.52
N ILE A 412 -14.35 50.21 -17.57
CA ILE A 412 -15.09 51.34 -16.97
C ILE A 412 -16.45 51.55 -17.68
N ILE A 413 -16.49 51.42 -19.01
CA ILE A 413 -17.74 51.52 -19.78
C ILE A 413 -18.70 50.37 -19.44
N GLU A 414 -18.19 49.14 -19.27
CA GLU A 414 -19.01 48.00 -18.83
C GLU A 414 -19.59 48.22 -17.42
N PHE A 415 -18.77 48.67 -16.46
CA PHE A 415 -19.25 48.98 -15.11
C PHE A 415 -20.23 50.17 -15.07
N GLU A 416 -20.08 51.17 -15.95
CA GLU A 416 -21.08 52.24 -16.09
C GLU A 416 -22.41 51.73 -16.66
N ASN A 417 -22.39 50.75 -17.56
CA ASN A 417 -23.59 50.12 -18.10
C ASN A 417 -24.29 49.24 -17.05
N GLU A 418 -23.54 48.47 -16.26
CA GLU A 418 -24.10 47.73 -15.12
C GLU A 418 -24.73 48.67 -14.08
N LYS A 419 -24.06 49.80 -13.77
CA LYS A 419 -24.62 50.83 -12.88
C LYS A 419 -25.93 51.41 -13.41
N LYS A 420 -26.07 51.63 -14.73
CA LYS A 420 -27.32 52.10 -15.35
C LYS A 420 -28.43 51.05 -15.24
N ILE A 421 -28.13 49.76 -15.44
CA ILE A 421 -29.10 48.65 -15.31
C ILE A 421 -29.60 48.55 -13.86
N ILE A 422 -28.69 48.59 -12.88
CA ILE A 422 -29.05 48.56 -11.44
C ILE A 422 -29.91 49.78 -11.07
N ASN A 423 -29.63 50.95 -11.63
CA ASN A 423 -30.41 52.15 -11.35
C ASN A 423 -31.83 52.10 -11.95
N ILE A 424 -32.00 51.48 -13.12
CA ILE A 424 -33.32 51.22 -13.72
C ILE A 424 -34.12 50.23 -12.87
N GLN A 425 -33.48 49.15 -12.38
CA GLN A 425 -34.11 48.20 -11.46
C GLN A 425 -34.54 48.87 -10.15
N LYS A 426 -33.69 49.73 -9.58
CA LYS A 426 -34.01 50.52 -8.38
C LYS A 426 -35.22 51.42 -8.57
N ILE A 427 -35.35 52.12 -9.71
CA ILE A 427 -36.53 52.94 -10.02
C ILE A 427 -37.80 52.08 -10.16
N SER A 428 -37.68 50.87 -10.73
CA SER A 428 -38.81 49.96 -10.88
C SER A 428 -39.33 49.43 -9.52
N GLU A 429 -38.42 49.14 -8.58
CA GLU A 429 -38.78 48.70 -7.23
C GLU A 429 -39.41 49.83 -6.40
N TYR A 430 -38.95 51.09 -6.55
CA TYR A 430 -39.61 52.23 -5.90
C TYR A 430 -41.05 52.45 -6.39
N LYS A 431 -41.33 52.25 -7.68
CA LYS A 431 -42.71 52.33 -8.20
C LYS A 431 -43.62 51.22 -7.67
N LYS A 432 -43.09 50.00 -7.45
CA LYS A 432 -43.86 48.92 -6.79
C LYS A 432 -44.24 49.30 -5.36
N ILE A 433 -43.29 49.86 -4.60
CA ILE A 433 -43.53 50.32 -3.22
C ILE A 433 -44.60 51.43 -3.19
N GLU A 434 -44.59 52.35 -4.16
CA GLU A 434 -45.59 53.41 -4.27
C GLU A 434 -47.00 52.85 -4.55
N ILE A 435 -47.13 51.85 -5.44
CA ILE A 435 -48.41 51.16 -5.71
C ILE A 435 -48.91 50.43 -4.46
N PHE A 436 -48.02 49.76 -3.71
CA PHE A 436 -48.40 49.12 -2.45
C PHE A 436 -48.90 50.12 -1.39
N SER A 437 -48.32 51.31 -1.32
CA SER A 437 -48.77 52.37 -0.40
C SER A 437 -50.18 52.89 -0.74
N LEU A 438 -50.51 53.01 -2.03
CA LEU A 438 -51.84 53.40 -2.51
C LEU A 438 -52.91 52.33 -2.22
N ASN A 439 -52.57 51.05 -2.35
CA ASN A 439 -53.48 49.95 -2.01
C ASN A 439 -53.74 49.86 -0.51
N LYS A 440 -52.72 50.09 0.32
CA LYS A 440 -52.87 50.16 1.77
C LYS A 440 -53.84 51.28 2.19
N MET A 441 -53.74 52.47 1.59
CA MET A 441 -54.68 53.57 1.87
C MET A 441 -56.12 53.27 1.44
N LYS A 442 -56.34 52.48 0.39
CA LYS A 442 -57.69 52.06 -0.04
C LYS A 442 -58.33 51.08 0.94
N GLU A 443 -57.55 50.15 1.49
CA GLU A 443 -58.01 49.21 2.53
C GLU A 443 -58.33 49.92 3.85
N GLU A 444 -57.52 50.89 4.27
CA GLU A 444 -57.77 51.69 5.49
C GLU A 444 -59.07 52.52 5.37
N LYS A 445 -59.41 53.05 4.18
CA LYS A 445 -60.69 53.74 3.95
C LYS A 445 -61.90 52.81 4.09
N LYS A 446 -61.84 51.59 3.54
CA LYS A 446 -62.92 50.59 3.68
C LYS A 446 -63.13 50.16 5.13
N LEU A 447 -62.06 50.12 5.92
CA LEU A 447 -62.14 49.78 7.35
C LEU A 447 -62.84 50.89 8.15
N ASN A 448 -62.56 52.17 7.85
CA ASN A 448 -63.24 53.31 8.48
C ASN A 448 -64.73 53.39 8.12
N GLU A 449 -65.11 53.05 6.90
CA GLU A 449 -66.53 52.97 6.50
C GLU A 449 -67.29 51.91 7.32
N LYS A 450 -66.67 50.75 7.59
CA LYS A 450 -67.26 49.71 8.44
C LYS A 450 -67.36 50.13 9.91
N TYR A 451 -66.41 50.89 10.43
CA TYR A 451 -66.47 51.45 11.79
C TYR A 451 -67.63 52.44 11.98
N ASN A 452 -67.93 53.25 10.97
CA ASN A 452 -69.04 54.20 11.01
C ASN A 452 -70.42 53.52 10.97
N ILE A 453 -70.55 52.37 10.29
CA ILE A 453 -71.79 51.58 10.26
C ILE A 453 -72.09 50.98 11.65
N ILE A 454 -71.07 50.47 12.34
CA ILE A 454 -71.23 49.90 13.69
C ILE A 454 -71.67 50.97 14.70
N ARG A 455 -71.10 52.18 14.62
CA ARG A 455 -71.45 53.28 15.52
C ARG A 455 -72.89 53.79 15.31
N ASN A 456 -73.42 53.70 14.10
CA ASN A 456 -74.81 54.09 13.81
C ASN A 456 -75.82 53.07 14.35
N LEU A 457 -75.48 51.77 14.39
CA LEU A 457 -76.34 50.72 14.94
C LEU A 457 -76.45 50.80 16.47
N ASP A 458 -75.39 51.21 17.17
CA ASP A 458 -75.43 51.43 18.63
C ASP A 458 -76.35 52.60 19.04
N ILE A 459 -76.48 53.62 18.17
CA ILE A 459 -77.37 54.78 18.42
C ILE A 459 -78.85 54.38 18.25
N GLU A 460 -79.18 53.40 17.41
CA GLU A 460 -80.56 52.90 17.27
C GLU A 460 -80.98 52.01 18.44
N ILE A 461 -80.06 51.21 18.99
CA ILE A 461 -80.32 50.38 20.17
C ILE A 461 -80.65 51.25 21.40
N GLN A 462 -79.95 52.38 21.57
CA GLN A 462 -80.24 53.33 22.66
C GLN A 462 -81.61 54.04 22.53
N LYS A 463 -82.15 54.19 21.31
CA LYS A 463 -83.50 54.76 21.11
C LYS A 463 -84.61 53.77 21.49
N CYS A 464 -84.38 52.47 21.32
CA CYS A 464 -85.34 51.43 21.64
C CYS A 464 -85.47 51.18 23.16
N GLU A 465 -84.41 51.41 23.95
CA GLU A 465 -84.44 51.25 25.41
C GLU A 465 -85.23 52.37 26.13
N ILE A 466 -85.35 53.55 25.53
CA ILE A 466 -86.11 54.68 26.11
C ILE A 466 -87.64 54.48 25.99
N TYR A 467 -88.10 53.72 24.98
CA TYR A 467 -89.53 53.47 24.76
C TYR A 467 -90.13 52.43 25.72
N LEU A 468 -89.33 51.54 26.29
CA LEU A 468 -89.81 50.46 27.18
C LEU A 468 -90.05 50.91 28.63
N ASN A 469 -89.53 52.07 29.05
CA ASN A 469 -89.63 52.55 30.44
C ASN A 469 -90.82 53.47 30.73
N LYS A 470 -91.76 53.67 29.79
CA LYS A 470 -92.81 54.70 29.93
C LYS A 470 -94.21 54.21 30.34
N ASN A 471 -94.50 52.90 30.39
CA ASN A 471 -95.83 52.41 30.72
C ASN A 471 -95.81 51.31 31.79
N ASN A 472 -95.90 51.68 33.07
CA ASN A 472 -96.51 50.85 34.14
C ASN A 472 -96.75 51.71 35.40
N ASN A 473 -98.03 51.90 35.79
CA ASN A 473 -98.55 51.90 37.18
C ASN A 473 -100.06 52.29 37.30
N ASN A 474 -100.84 51.40 37.95
CA ASN A 474 -101.94 51.56 38.97
C ASN A 474 -103.16 52.51 38.72
N GLU A 475 -104.44 52.33 39.17
CA GLU A 475 -105.10 51.59 40.28
C GLU A 475 -106.68 51.71 40.27
N THR A 476 -107.42 50.78 40.93
CA THR A 476 -108.76 50.87 41.65
C THR A 476 -110.13 51.02 40.90
N ASP A 477 -111.33 50.49 41.30
CA ASP A 477 -111.83 49.44 42.22
C ASP A 477 -113.40 49.19 42.06
N LYS A 478 -113.94 48.07 42.59
CA LYS A 478 -115.38 47.64 42.84
C LYS A 478 -116.26 46.92 41.77
N SER A 479 -116.25 45.56 41.74
CA SER A 479 -117.35 44.65 41.28
C SER A 479 -117.08 43.19 41.71
N ASP A 480 -117.34 42.83 42.97
CA ASP A 480 -116.80 41.60 43.60
C ASP A 480 -117.77 40.42 43.81
N LEU A 481 -119.02 40.47 43.35
CA LEU A 481 -119.93 39.31 43.44
C LEU A 481 -120.00 38.45 42.16
N GLU A 482 -119.74 39.04 40.98
CA GLU A 482 -119.69 38.32 39.69
C GLU A 482 -118.34 37.63 39.43
N ARG A 483 -117.28 38.05 40.13
CA ARG A 483 -115.94 37.45 40.01
C ARG A 483 -115.87 36.05 40.60
N LYS A 484 -116.59 35.74 41.69
CA LYS A 484 -116.49 34.43 42.36
C LYS A 484 -117.11 33.26 41.55
N LYS A 485 -118.17 33.49 40.76
CA LYS A 485 -118.70 32.46 39.83
C LYS A 485 -117.81 32.28 38.60
N LYS A 486 -117.20 33.36 38.08
CA LYS A 486 -116.21 33.29 37.00
C LYS A 486 -114.89 32.64 37.41
N ILE A 487 -114.47 32.75 38.67
CA ILE A 487 -113.23 32.13 39.18
C ILE A 487 -113.38 30.60 39.30
N ILE A 488 -114.54 30.07 39.69
CA ILE A 488 -114.76 28.61 39.74
C ILE A 488 -114.79 28.01 38.33
N GLU A 489 -115.48 28.67 37.40
CA GLU A 489 -115.52 28.28 35.99
C GLU A 489 -114.13 28.41 35.31
N GLN A 490 -113.32 29.41 35.72
CA GLN A 490 -111.92 29.54 35.33
C GLN A 490 -111.04 28.46 35.95
N LEU A 491 -111.29 28.03 37.19
CA LEU A 491 -110.50 26.97 37.84
C LEU A 491 -110.78 25.60 37.23
N GLU A 492 -112.04 25.27 36.90
CA GLU A 492 -112.40 24.05 36.16
C GLU A 492 -111.82 24.05 34.74
N LYS A 493 -111.81 25.22 34.08
CA LYS A 493 -111.14 25.40 32.79
C LYS A 493 -109.62 25.23 32.90
N THR A 494 -108.99 25.80 33.93
CA THR A 494 -107.55 25.63 34.16
C THR A 494 -107.19 24.19 34.52
N MET A 495 -108.06 23.43 35.20
CA MET A 495 -107.83 22.02 35.51
C MET A 495 -107.96 21.13 34.28
N ALA A 496 -108.93 21.42 33.39
CA ALA A 496 -109.03 20.79 32.08
C ALA A 496 -107.83 21.13 31.18
N ASP A 497 -107.34 22.37 31.24
CA ASP A 497 -106.13 22.81 30.54
C ASP A 497 -104.87 22.12 31.10
N LYS A 498 -104.78 21.90 32.41
CA LYS A 498 -103.65 21.16 33.00
C LYS A 498 -103.70 19.65 32.70
N LEU A 499 -104.89 19.04 32.63
CA LEU A 499 -105.05 17.65 32.20
C LEU A 499 -104.77 17.45 30.70
N SER A 500 -105.11 18.43 29.86
CA SER A 500 -104.75 18.42 28.44
C SER A 500 -103.25 18.62 28.23
N ILE A 501 -102.62 19.53 29.00
CA ILE A 501 -101.16 19.70 29.05
C ILE A 501 -100.46 18.42 29.51
N ASN A 502 -100.99 17.71 30.50
CA ASN A 502 -100.39 16.45 30.98
C ASN A 502 -100.49 15.33 29.94
N LYS A 503 -101.62 15.21 29.22
CA LYS A 503 -101.73 14.30 28.06
C LYS A 503 -100.78 14.68 26.92
N LEU A 504 -100.58 15.97 26.68
CA LEU A 504 -99.59 16.48 25.72
C LEU A 504 -98.17 16.10 26.14
N LEU A 505 -97.81 16.30 27.40
CA LEU A 505 -96.52 15.91 27.96
C LEU A 505 -96.29 14.40 27.87
N GLN A 506 -97.30 13.58 28.16
CA GLN A 506 -97.21 12.12 27.98
C GLN A 506 -97.00 11.71 26.52
N ASN A 507 -97.65 12.39 25.57
CA ASN A 507 -97.41 12.16 24.14
C ASN A 507 -96.02 12.66 23.69
N HIS A 508 -95.53 13.76 24.25
CA HIS A 508 -94.17 14.24 23.99
C HIS A 508 -93.13 13.26 24.53
N ILE A 509 -93.34 12.68 25.71
CA ILE A 509 -92.46 11.65 26.27
C ILE A 509 -92.46 10.39 25.38
N LEU A 510 -93.62 9.96 24.88
CA LEU A 510 -93.72 8.82 23.94
C LEU A 510 -93.04 9.09 22.60
N ASN A 511 -93.11 10.32 22.08
CA ASN A 511 -92.42 10.70 20.85
C ASN A 511 -90.90 10.80 21.06
N LEU A 512 -90.45 11.40 22.17
CA LEU A 512 -89.03 11.41 22.54
C LEU A 512 -88.48 9.98 22.70
N GLN A 513 -89.26 9.07 23.28
CA GLN A 513 -88.86 7.65 23.36
C GLN A 513 -88.77 6.99 21.97
N LYS A 514 -89.64 7.36 21.02
CA LYS A 514 -89.53 6.87 19.62
C LYS A 514 -88.32 7.47 18.89
N ASP A 515 -88.02 8.74 19.11
CA ASP A 515 -86.87 9.41 18.49
C ASP A 515 -85.55 8.90 19.06
N ILE A 516 -85.48 8.64 20.38
CA ILE A 516 -84.34 7.97 21.00
C ILE A 516 -84.11 6.59 20.40
N ARG A 517 -85.16 5.80 20.17
CA ARG A 517 -85.04 4.48 19.51
C ARG A 517 -84.56 4.58 18.06
N LYS A 518 -85.01 5.60 17.31
CA LYS A 518 -84.53 5.85 15.94
C LYS A 518 -83.05 6.25 15.91
N ILE A 519 -82.64 7.14 16.82
CA ILE A 519 -81.24 7.55 16.94
C ILE A 519 -80.37 6.36 17.34
N GLN A 520 -80.81 5.53 18.30
CA GLN A 520 -80.09 4.31 18.66
C GLN A 520 -79.95 3.33 17.49
N ASN A 521 -80.99 3.15 16.67
CA ASN A 521 -80.88 2.29 15.49
C ASN A 521 -79.93 2.85 14.43
N ASN A 522 -79.97 4.16 14.18
CA ASN A 522 -79.04 4.79 13.23
C ASN A 522 -77.59 4.70 13.74
N LEU A 523 -77.37 4.93 15.04
CA LEU A 523 -76.05 4.85 15.63
C LEU A 523 -75.50 3.42 15.62
N ASN A 524 -76.36 2.41 15.72
CA ASN A 524 -75.98 1.01 15.53
C ASN A 524 -75.61 0.71 14.07
N ASN A 525 -76.39 1.19 13.10
CA ASN A 525 -76.08 1.01 11.68
C ASN A 525 -74.76 1.69 11.29
N ASP A 526 -74.53 2.93 11.73
CA ASP A 526 -73.28 3.66 11.48
C ASP A 526 -72.09 2.94 12.13
N ASN A 527 -72.27 2.35 13.31
CA ASN A 527 -71.24 1.54 13.96
C ASN A 527 -70.92 0.25 13.20
N GLU A 528 -71.93 -0.42 12.61
CA GLU A 528 -71.71 -1.59 11.75
C GLU A 528 -70.95 -1.21 10.47
N GLU A 529 -71.30 -0.09 9.83
CA GLU A 529 -70.60 0.39 8.64
C GLU A 529 -69.15 0.79 8.94
N LEU A 530 -68.92 1.43 10.08
CA LEU A 530 -67.58 1.79 10.55
C LEU A 530 -66.73 0.55 10.86
N LEU A 531 -67.35 -0.53 11.36
CA LEU A 531 -66.69 -1.82 11.56
C LEU A 531 -66.29 -2.47 10.22
N ILE A 532 -67.18 -2.44 9.22
CA ILE A 532 -66.89 -2.96 7.87
C ILE A 532 -65.72 -2.19 7.24
N LEU A 533 -65.71 -0.86 7.34
CA LEU A 533 -64.63 -0.03 6.81
C LEU A 533 -63.31 -0.25 7.55
N LYS A 534 -63.34 -0.44 8.87
CA LYS A 534 -62.15 -0.81 9.66
C LYS A 534 -61.58 -2.16 9.20
N ASN A 535 -62.43 -3.16 9.00
CA ASN A 535 -62.01 -4.48 8.50
C ASN A 535 -61.43 -4.38 7.09
N LYS A 536 -62.04 -3.60 6.20
CA LYS A 536 -61.54 -3.40 4.83
C LYS A 536 -60.18 -2.69 4.80
N LYS A 537 -59.99 -1.67 5.66
CA LYS A 537 -58.70 -1.00 5.84
C LYS A 537 -57.64 -1.97 6.37
N GLN A 538 -57.96 -2.80 7.37
CA GLN A 538 -57.03 -3.80 7.88
C GLN A 538 -56.65 -4.83 6.81
N ASN A 539 -57.61 -5.32 6.03
CA ASN A 539 -57.32 -6.28 4.95
C ASN A 539 -56.39 -5.68 3.88
N LEU A 540 -56.61 -4.42 3.49
CA LEU A 540 -55.73 -3.73 2.55
C LEU A 540 -54.33 -3.49 3.13
N SER A 541 -54.24 -3.13 4.43
CA SER A 541 -52.95 -3.00 5.12
C SER A 541 -52.19 -4.32 5.12
N SER A 542 -52.87 -5.43 5.43
CA SER A 542 -52.27 -6.77 5.41
C SER A 542 -51.81 -7.20 4.01
N LEU A 543 -52.52 -6.79 2.96
CA LEU A 543 -52.16 -7.07 1.56
C LEU A 543 -50.91 -6.28 1.13
N ILE A 544 -50.83 -5.01 1.52
CA ILE A 544 -49.66 -4.15 1.27
C ILE A 544 -48.46 -4.70 2.04
N GLU A 545 -48.62 -5.01 3.33
CA GLU A 545 -47.57 -5.64 4.14
C GLU A 545 -47.11 -6.98 3.56
N GLY A 546 -48.04 -7.78 3.00
CA GLY A 546 -47.72 -9.02 2.30
C GLY A 546 -46.88 -8.79 1.03
N GLY A 547 -47.23 -7.79 0.23
CA GLY A 547 -46.48 -7.38 -0.96
C GLY A 547 -45.09 -6.82 -0.62
N GLU A 548 -44.99 -5.98 0.40
CA GLU A 548 -43.71 -5.45 0.89
C GLU A 548 -42.78 -6.55 1.39
N LYS A 549 -43.32 -7.55 2.11
CA LYS A 549 -42.56 -8.73 2.53
C LYS A 549 -42.05 -9.53 1.34
N GLN A 550 -42.88 -9.78 0.32
CA GLN A 550 -42.43 -10.47 -0.90
C GLN A 550 -41.35 -9.70 -1.64
N LEU A 551 -41.50 -8.38 -1.76
CA LEU A 551 -40.52 -7.52 -2.41
C LEU A 551 -39.19 -7.54 -1.64
N LYS A 552 -39.25 -7.53 -0.30
CA LYS A 552 -38.07 -7.68 0.56
C LYS A 552 -37.38 -9.03 0.37
N ILE A 553 -38.14 -10.13 0.26
CA ILE A 553 -37.60 -11.46 -0.02
C ILE A 553 -36.88 -11.48 -1.38
N TYR A 554 -37.46 -10.88 -2.43
CA TYR A 554 -36.80 -10.82 -3.74
C TYR A 554 -35.56 -9.92 -3.77
N GLN A 555 -35.56 -8.82 -3.01
CA GLN A 555 -34.37 -8.00 -2.81
C GLN A 555 -33.26 -8.78 -2.14
N ASN A 556 -33.58 -9.48 -1.05
CA ASN A 556 -32.62 -10.33 -0.33
C ASN A 556 -32.08 -11.46 -1.24
N LEU A 557 -32.93 -12.14 -2.02
CA LEU A 557 -32.50 -13.16 -2.98
C LEU A 557 -31.57 -12.60 -4.06
N ASN A 558 -31.80 -11.35 -4.49
CA ASN A 558 -30.92 -10.68 -5.44
C ASN A 558 -29.57 -10.33 -4.80
N GLU A 559 -29.58 -9.83 -3.57
CA GLU A 559 -28.37 -9.56 -2.78
C GLU A 559 -27.58 -10.85 -2.50
N GLU A 560 -28.24 -11.95 -2.15
CA GLU A 560 -27.62 -13.27 -1.99
C GLU A 560 -26.96 -13.75 -3.28
N LYS A 561 -27.61 -13.55 -4.43
CA LYS A 561 -27.02 -13.88 -5.73
C LYS A 561 -25.80 -13.01 -6.04
N GLN A 562 -25.83 -11.71 -5.73
CA GLN A 562 -24.68 -10.83 -5.88
C GLN A 562 -23.53 -11.24 -4.96
N VAL A 563 -23.82 -11.67 -3.73
CA VAL A 563 -22.81 -12.20 -2.81
C VAL A 563 -22.25 -13.53 -3.33
N ALA A 564 -23.08 -14.42 -3.84
CA ALA A 564 -22.64 -15.68 -4.44
C ALA A 564 -21.74 -15.44 -5.67
N GLU A 565 -22.09 -14.47 -6.51
CA GLU A 565 -21.26 -14.02 -7.64
C GLU A 565 -19.92 -13.46 -7.17
N ASN A 566 -19.93 -12.61 -6.15
CA ASN A 566 -18.70 -12.06 -5.56
C ASN A 566 -17.82 -13.14 -4.92
N ILE A 567 -18.41 -14.15 -4.27
CA ILE A 567 -17.69 -15.32 -3.74
C ILE A 567 -17.09 -16.14 -4.89
N LEU A 568 -17.82 -16.31 -6.00
CA LEU A 568 -17.32 -16.96 -7.21
C LEU A 568 -16.15 -16.19 -7.81
N LEU A 569 -16.24 -14.86 -7.95
CA LEU A 569 -15.12 -14.01 -8.37
C LEU A 569 -13.91 -14.16 -7.45
N LEU A 570 -14.13 -14.24 -6.14
CA LEU A 570 -13.07 -14.49 -5.17
C LEU A 570 -12.43 -15.88 -5.35
N ARG A 571 -13.23 -16.91 -5.61
CA ARG A 571 -12.72 -18.27 -5.91
C ARG A 571 -11.95 -18.29 -7.23
N VAL A 572 -12.41 -17.59 -8.25
CA VAL A 572 -11.72 -17.45 -9.54
C VAL A 572 -10.38 -16.75 -9.34
N THR A 573 -10.34 -15.61 -8.63
CA THR A 573 -9.07 -14.93 -8.35
C THR A 573 -8.11 -15.74 -7.49
N GLN A 574 -8.61 -16.57 -6.57
CA GLN A 574 -7.79 -17.54 -5.84
C GLN A 574 -7.26 -18.64 -6.75
N ALA A 575 -8.09 -19.18 -7.65
CA ALA A 575 -7.68 -20.16 -8.66
C ALA A 575 -6.64 -19.57 -9.63
N GLU A 576 -6.79 -18.32 -10.07
CA GLU A 576 -5.81 -17.59 -10.88
C GLU A 576 -4.47 -17.44 -10.14
N LYS A 577 -4.49 -17.11 -8.84
CA LYS A 577 -3.27 -17.07 -8.02
C LYS A 577 -2.63 -18.45 -7.87
N MET A 578 -3.42 -19.50 -7.69
CA MET A 578 -2.91 -20.87 -7.65
C MET A 578 -2.31 -21.29 -9.00
N MET A 579 -2.98 -20.97 -10.11
CA MET A 579 -2.46 -21.19 -11.46
C MET A 579 -1.17 -20.42 -11.70
N LYS A 580 -1.06 -19.17 -11.25
CA LYS A 580 0.18 -18.39 -11.35
C LYS A 580 1.30 -19.01 -10.51
N ASN A 581 1.00 -19.51 -9.32
CA ASN A 581 1.98 -20.22 -8.48
C ASN A 581 2.41 -21.55 -9.11
N ILE A 582 1.49 -22.31 -9.69
CA ILE A 582 1.79 -23.55 -10.43
C ILE A 582 2.60 -23.22 -11.69
N GLY A 583 2.25 -22.15 -12.41
CA GLY A 583 3.00 -21.64 -13.56
C GLY A 583 4.44 -21.26 -13.20
N ASN A 584 4.65 -20.55 -12.09
CA ASN A 584 5.99 -20.24 -11.59
C ASN A 584 6.78 -21.50 -11.21
N LYS A 585 6.11 -22.50 -10.60
CA LYS A 585 6.75 -23.79 -10.28
C LYS A 585 7.10 -24.57 -11.55
N LEU A 586 6.21 -24.59 -12.54
CA LEU A 586 6.43 -25.24 -13.84
C LEU A 586 7.59 -24.57 -14.57
N TYR A 587 7.61 -23.24 -14.59
CA TYR A 587 8.72 -22.45 -15.13
C TYR A 587 10.05 -22.80 -14.46
N ASN A 588 10.09 -22.86 -13.13
CA ASN A 588 11.29 -23.26 -12.40
C ASN A 588 11.72 -24.70 -12.73
N LEU A 589 10.76 -25.63 -12.86
CA LEU A 589 11.05 -27.02 -13.24
C LEU A 589 11.55 -27.13 -14.69
N GLU A 590 11.01 -26.34 -15.62
CA GLU A 590 11.53 -26.28 -16.99
C GLU A 590 12.93 -25.66 -17.03
N LEU A 591 13.17 -24.61 -16.24
CA LEU A 591 14.50 -24.03 -16.08
C LEU A 591 15.50 -25.07 -15.57
N TYR A 592 15.13 -25.84 -14.53
CA TYR A 592 15.97 -26.93 -14.02
C TYR A 592 16.16 -28.04 -15.05
N ARG A 593 15.13 -28.42 -15.82
CA ARG A 593 15.25 -29.41 -16.90
C ARG A 593 16.26 -28.93 -17.94
N LEU A 594 16.17 -27.68 -18.39
CA LEU A 594 17.07 -27.11 -19.38
C LEU A 594 18.50 -27.01 -18.85
N GLN A 595 18.69 -26.62 -17.59
CA GLN A 595 20.02 -26.61 -16.95
C GLN A 595 20.63 -28.01 -16.87
N ILE A 596 19.84 -29.02 -16.48
CA ILE A 596 20.29 -30.42 -16.44
C ILE A 596 20.61 -30.92 -17.85
N ASP A 597 19.76 -30.63 -18.84
CA ASP A 597 20.00 -31.02 -20.24
C ASP A 597 21.26 -30.37 -20.82
N ALA A 598 21.51 -29.09 -20.52
CA ALA A 598 22.72 -28.40 -20.92
C ALA A 598 23.96 -29.03 -20.27
N ALA A 599 23.94 -29.23 -18.94
CA ALA A 599 25.02 -29.88 -18.22
C ALA A 599 25.27 -31.33 -18.72
N MET A 600 24.21 -32.07 -19.07
CA MET A 600 24.34 -33.40 -19.65
C MET A 600 24.95 -33.35 -21.06
N LYS A 601 24.58 -32.38 -21.90
CA LYS A 601 25.16 -32.20 -23.23
C LYS A 601 26.64 -31.81 -23.16
N GLU A 602 27.00 -30.90 -22.27
CA GLU A 602 28.40 -30.55 -21.99
C GLU A 602 29.17 -31.77 -21.54
N ARG A 603 28.64 -32.52 -20.56
CA ARG A 603 29.30 -33.73 -20.07
C ARG A 603 29.43 -34.81 -21.16
N MET A 604 28.45 -34.95 -22.04
CA MET A 604 28.52 -35.84 -23.19
C MET A 604 29.59 -35.39 -24.20
N ALA A 605 29.70 -34.09 -24.46
CA ALA A 605 30.74 -33.53 -25.33
C ALA A 605 32.13 -33.75 -24.73
N GLU A 606 32.32 -33.52 -23.44
CA GLU A 606 33.56 -33.82 -22.72
C GLU A 606 33.94 -35.31 -22.83
N ILE A 607 32.99 -36.21 -22.56
CA ILE A 607 33.21 -37.66 -22.68
C ILE A 607 33.54 -38.03 -24.13
N LYS A 608 32.91 -37.40 -25.12
CA LYS A 608 33.20 -37.63 -26.53
C LYS A 608 34.62 -37.20 -26.90
N VAL A 609 35.05 -36.01 -26.46
CA VAL A 609 36.42 -35.51 -26.66
C VAL A 609 37.43 -36.44 -25.98
N GLN A 610 37.17 -36.87 -24.74
CA GLN A 610 38.03 -37.83 -24.04
C GLN A 610 38.12 -39.17 -24.79
N LYS A 611 37.00 -39.67 -25.32
CA LYS A 611 36.96 -40.89 -26.12
C LYS A 611 37.72 -40.74 -27.43
N GLU A 612 37.63 -39.59 -28.09
CA GLU A 612 38.38 -39.29 -29.31
C GLU A 612 39.87 -39.18 -29.05
N ALA A 613 40.28 -38.54 -27.95
CA ALA A 613 41.67 -38.49 -27.50
C ALA A 613 42.23 -39.90 -27.26
N LEU A 614 41.51 -40.74 -26.50
CA LEU A 614 41.89 -42.14 -26.29
C LEU A 614 41.95 -42.95 -27.59
N ASN A 615 41.08 -42.66 -28.57
CA ASN A 615 41.14 -43.30 -29.89
C ASN A 615 42.33 -42.82 -30.73
N ILE A 616 42.78 -41.58 -30.57
CA ILE A 616 44.01 -41.07 -31.18
C ILE A 616 45.22 -41.76 -30.54
N GLU A 617 45.30 -41.81 -29.21
CA GLU A 617 46.36 -42.54 -28.50
C GLU A 617 46.42 -44.01 -28.90
N LYS A 618 45.26 -44.67 -29.00
CA LYS A 618 45.18 -46.05 -29.51
C LYS A 618 45.73 -46.17 -30.92
N ARG A 619 45.43 -45.22 -31.82
CA ARG A 619 45.95 -45.23 -33.20
C ARG A 619 47.46 -44.99 -33.24
N LEU A 620 47.96 -44.06 -32.45
CA LEU A 620 49.40 -43.82 -32.32
C LEU A 620 50.12 -45.07 -31.81
N ALA A 621 49.63 -45.68 -30.74
CA ALA A 621 50.19 -46.93 -30.21
C ALA A 621 50.11 -48.09 -31.22
N LEU A 622 49.05 -48.17 -32.03
CA LEU A 622 48.94 -49.17 -33.11
C LEU A 622 49.95 -48.90 -34.23
N ASN A 623 50.18 -47.64 -34.59
CA ASN A 623 51.19 -47.25 -35.57
C ASN A 623 52.60 -47.52 -35.04
N GLU A 624 52.90 -47.18 -33.79
CA GLU A 624 54.17 -47.55 -33.15
C GLU A 624 54.35 -49.07 -33.14
N CYS A 625 53.29 -49.84 -32.83
CA CYS A 625 53.35 -51.29 -32.91
C CYS A 625 53.58 -51.81 -34.35
N SER A 626 53.04 -51.14 -35.38
CA SER A 626 53.25 -51.54 -36.78
C SER A 626 54.66 -51.19 -37.26
N GLU A 627 55.19 -50.02 -36.86
CA GLU A 627 56.59 -49.63 -37.08
C GLU A 627 57.56 -50.57 -36.36
N LEU A 628 57.28 -50.91 -35.10
CA LEU A 628 58.07 -51.89 -34.35
C LEU A 628 58.00 -53.28 -35.00
N LYS A 629 56.84 -53.69 -35.52
CA LYS A 629 56.74 -54.93 -36.31
C LYS A 629 57.53 -54.86 -37.60
N SER A 630 57.48 -53.75 -38.34
CA SER A 630 58.24 -53.55 -39.57
C SER A 630 59.74 -53.61 -39.28
N THR A 631 60.20 -52.89 -38.25
CA THR A 631 61.61 -52.93 -37.83
C THR A 631 62.03 -54.32 -37.35
N ILE A 632 61.18 -55.06 -36.63
CA ILE A 632 61.45 -56.47 -36.29
C ILE A 632 61.55 -57.33 -37.55
N VAL A 633 60.67 -57.14 -38.54
CA VAL A 633 60.75 -57.83 -39.83
C VAL A 633 62.03 -57.46 -40.57
N ASP A 634 62.40 -56.19 -40.64
CA ASP A 634 63.65 -55.72 -41.26
C ASP A 634 64.88 -56.26 -40.52
N LYS A 635 64.83 -56.37 -39.19
CA LYS A 635 65.90 -57.00 -38.40
C LYS A 635 65.94 -58.51 -38.63
N ASN A 636 64.80 -59.17 -38.78
CA ASN A 636 64.74 -60.59 -39.12
C ASN A 636 65.23 -60.87 -40.54
N THR A 637 64.89 -60.03 -41.54
CA THR A 637 65.44 -60.14 -42.90
C THR A 637 66.93 -59.84 -42.88
N GLN A 638 67.40 -58.87 -42.08
CA GLN A 638 68.82 -58.60 -41.90
C GLN A 638 69.55 -59.78 -41.24
N ILE A 639 68.95 -60.43 -40.23
CA ILE A 639 69.46 -61.66 -39.61
C ILE A 639 69.47 -62.80 -40.62
N GLN A 640 68.41 -62.98 -41.40
CA GLN A 640 68.34 -63.99 -42.47
C GLN A 640 69.38 -63.73 -43.56
N HIS A 641 69.59 -62.47 -43.96
CA HIS A 641 70.66 -62.10 -44.89
C HIS A 641 72.04 -62.36 -44.30
N LEU A 642 72.25 -62.12 -43.00
CA LEU A 642 73.50 -62.45 -42.31
C LEU A 642 73.70 -63.96 -42.18
N GLN A 643 72.65 -64.73 -41.93
CA GLN A 643 72.66 -66.20 -41.91
C GLN A 643 72.90 -66.79 -43.30
N LEU A 644 72.23 -66.28 -44.34
CA LEU A 644 72.46 -66.65 -45.74
C LEU A 644 73.86 -66.25 -46.18
N ARG A 645 74.38 -65.10 -45.74
CA ARG A 645 75.76 -64.69 -45.99
C ARG A 645 76.75 -65.58 -45.26
N TYR A 646 76.49 -65.95 -44.02
CA TYR A 646 77.31 -66.90 -43.25
C TYR A 646 77.32 -68.28 -43.92
N ASN A 647 76.15 -68.79 -44.31
CA ASN A 647 76.01 -70.05 -45.03
C ASN A 647 76.69 -69.99 -46.41
N ASN A 648 76.51 -68.89 -47.16
CA ASN A 648 77.19 -68.68 -48.44
C ASN A 648 78.71 -68.54 -48.27
N VAL A 649 79.19 -67.93 -47.19
CA VAL A 649 80.63 -67.84 -46.87
C VAL A 649 81.16 -69.23 -46.54
N ILE A 650 80.43 -70.06 -45.79
CA ILE A 650 80.81 -71.45 -45.51
C ILE A 650 80.78 -72.30 -46.79
N THR A 651 79.80 -72.13 -47.68
CA THR A 651 79.73 -72.90 -48.95
C THR A 651 80.76 -72.41 -49.99
N THR A 652 81.13 -71.13 -49.99
CA THR A 652 82.18 -70.58 -50.88
C THR A 652 83.61 -70.85 -50.39
N LEU A 653 83.80 -71.09 -49.08
CA LEU A 653 85.08 -71.53 -48.51
C LEU A 653 85.44 -72.96 -48.93
N GLY A 654 84.49 -73.71 -49.50
CA GLY A 654 84.68 -75.08 -49.96
C GLY A 654 84.88 -76.08 -48.81
N ASN A 655 84.59 -77.35 -49.10
CA ASN A 655 84.98 -78.45 -48.22
C ASN A 655 86.38 -78.92 -48.64
N ASN A 656 87.22 -79.28 -47.66
CA ASN A 656 88.49 -79.94 -47.96
C ASN A 656 88.24 -81.29 -48.66
N GLU A 657 89.02 -81.61 -49.70
CA GLU A 657 88.92 -82.87 -50.45
C GLU A 657 89.29 -84.13 -49.65
N TYR A 658 89.68 -84.01 -48.37
CA TYR A 658 90.10 -85.15 -47.56
C TYR A 658 89.32 -85.39 -46.25
N ASP A 659 88.51 -84.45 -45.72
CA ASP A 659 87.86 -84.68 -44.39
C ASP A 659 86.51 -83.97 -44.10
N GLY A 660 85.88 -83.29 -45.06
CA GLY A 660 84.45 -82.91 -44.92
C GLY A 660 84.04 -81.91 -43.81
N GLU A 661 84.96 -81.35 -43.02
CA GLU A 661 84.69 -80.20 -42.13
C GLU A 661 84.92 -78.84 -42.85
N PRO A 662 84.20 -77.76 -42.46
CA PRO A 662 84.26 -76.46 -43.13
C PRO A 662 85.59 -75.72 -42.90
N MET A 663 86.17 -75.21 -43.99
CA MET A 663 87.48 -74.54 -44.01
C MET A 663 87.48 -73.25 -43.16
N THR A 664 88.31 -73.21 -42.10
CA THR A 664 88.31 -72.12 -41.11
C THR A 664 89.33 -71.01 -41.43
N THR A 665 88.99 -69.76 -41.10
CA THR A 665 89.73 -68.51 -41.42
C THR A 665 91.19 -68.41 -40.95
N THR A 666 91.68 -69.33 -40.13
CA THR A 666 93.08 -69.37 -39.66
C THR A 666 94.06 -69.78 -40.76
N PHE A 667 93.64 -70.59 -41.74
CA PHE A 667 94.47 -71.11 -42.82
C PHE A 667 94.66 -70.10 -43.98
N ILE A 668 93.62 -69.33 -44.31
CA ILE A 668 93.66 -68.28 -45.35
C ILE A 668 94.36 -67.00 -44.84
N LYS A 669 94.33 -66.74 -43.52
CA LYS A 669 95.05 -65.64 -42.89
C LYS A 669 96.57 -65.76 -42.99
N ILE A 670 97.13 -66.96 -43.09
CA ILE A 670 98.58 -67.18 -43.28
C ILE A 670 99.00 -66.81 -44.71
N LYS A 671 98.15 -67.07 -45.70
CA LYS A 671 98.44 -66.82 -47.12
C LYS A 671 98.19 -65.36 -47.56
N ASN A 672 97.12 -64.73 -47.07
CA ASN A 672 96.78 -63.34 -47.42
C ASN A 672 97.48 -62.28 -46.57
N ALA A 673 98.05 -62.62 -45.40
CA ALA A 673 98.87 -61.69 -44.62
C ALA A 673 100.20 -61.33 -45.30
N GLN A 674 100.68 -62.14 -46.26
CA GLN A 674 101.91 -61.87 -47.01
C GLN A 674 101.71 -60.95 -48.22
N GLU A 675 100.57 -61.00 -48.91
CA GLU A 675 100.35 -60.19 -50.13
C GLU A 675 99.55 -58.90 -49.88
N LYS A 676 98.81 -58.81 -48.76
CA LYS A 676 98.03 -57.60 -48.40
C LYS A 676 98.83 -56.49 -47.72
N TYR A 677 100.04 -56.75 -47.22
CA TYR A 677 100.83 -55.73 -46.51
C TYR A 677 101.58 -54.76 -47.44
N SER A 678 101.99 -55.21 -48.64
CA SER A 678 103.00 -54.47 -49.42
C SER A 678 102.48 -53.48 -50.47
N LEU A 679 101.23 -53.57 -50.92
CA LEU A 679 100.76 -52.81 -52.11
C LEU A 679 99.58 -51.86 -51.84
N GLN A 680 98.89 -51.99 -50.71
CA GLN A 680 97.66 -51.22 -50.46
C GLN A 680 97.83 -50.00 -49.54
N GLN A 681 98.90 -49.91 -48.73
CA GLN A 681 99.17 -48.74 -47.88
C GLN A 681 99.55 -47.46 -48.66
N GLN A 682 100.04 -47.56 -49.89
CA GLN A 682 100.48 -46.41 -50.68
C GLN A 682 99.37 -45.81 -51.57
N GLY A 683 98.34 -46.58 -51.94
CA GLY A 683 97.22 -46.09 -52.76
C GLY A 683 96.12 -45.39 -51.96
N ASP A 684 95.73 -45.93 -50.80
CA ASP A 684 94.54 -45.48 -50.07
C ASP A 684 94.67 -44.06 -49.46
N LYS A 685 95.88 -43.52 -49.31
CA LYS A 685 96.10 -42.16 -48.78
C LYS A 685 95.90 -41.03 -49.79
N LEU A 686 96.07 -41.31 -51.10
CA LEU A 686 95.96 -40.28 -52.14
C LEU A 686 94.50 -40.14 -52.62
N ASP A 687 93.76 -41.24 -52.74
CA ASP A 687 92.37 -41.23 -53.22
C ASP A 687 91.37 -40.61 -52.24
N GLU A 688 91.68 -40.59 -50.94
CA GLU A 688 90.81 -39.98 -49.92
C GLU A 688 90.84 -38.45 -49.95
N THR A 689 91.89 -37.85 -50.51
CA THR A 689 92.04 -36.38 -50.62
C THR A 689 91.34 -35.80 -51.84
N ILE A 690 91.29 -36.54 -52.96
CA ILE A 690 90.69 -36.09 -54.23
C ILE A 690 89.16 -36.15 -54.17
N ARG A 691 88.57 -37.17 -53.52
CA ARG A 691 87.10 -37.32 -53.41
C ARG A 691 86.43 -36.26 -52.54
N LYS A 692 87.15 -35.67 -51.57
CA LYS A 692 86.62 -34.57 -50.74
C LYS A 692 86.52 -33.26 -51.53
N THR A 693 87.51 -32.95 -52.38
CA THR A 693 87.52 -31.71 -53.17
C THR A 693 86.49 -31.71 -54.32
N GLU A 694 86.15 -32.88 -54.88
CA GLU A 694 85.13 -32.98 -55.94
C GLU A 694 83.69 -32.86 -55.40
N GLN A 695 83.43 -33.31 -54.16
CA GLN A 695 82.12 -33.14 -53.51
C GLN A 695 81.84 -31.68 -53.09
N GLU A 696 82.88 -30.91 -52.77
CA GLU A 696 82.77 -29.49 -52.41
C GLU A 696 82.47 -28.59 -53.63
N ILE A 697 82.95 -28.93 -54.83
CA ILE A 697 82.67 -28.18 -56.06
C ILE A 697 81.22 -28.40 -56.55
N CYS A 698 80.74 -29.64 -56.49
CA CYS A 698 79.38 -30.01 -56.91
C CYS A 698 78.29 -29.43 -55.98
N SER A 699 78.61 -29.26 -54.69
CA SER A 699 77.73 -28.59 -53.72
C SER A 699 77.69 -27.07 -53.92
N LEU A 700 78.80 -26.45 -54.36
CA LEU A 700 78.85 -25.01 -54.66
C LEU A 700 78.00 -24.62 -55.89
N GLU A 701 78.04 -25.40 -56.97
CA GLU A 701 77.26 -25.14 -58.19
C GLU A 701 75.74 -25.28 -57.99
N ASN A 702 75.31 -26.25 -57.17
CA ASN A 702 73.90 -26.44 -56.84
C ASN A 702 73.36 -25.28 -55.98
N THR A 703 74.19 -24.71 -55.10
CA THR A 703 73.83 -23.56 -54.27
C THR A 703 73.67 -22.29 -55.11
N LEU A 704 74.51 -22.10 -56.13
CA LEU A 704 74.44 -20.91 -57.00
C LEU A 704 73.19 -20.89 -57.90
N ARG A 705 72.71 -22.07 -58.35
CA ARG A 705 71.49 -22.19 -59.15
C ARG A 705 70.21 -21.86 -58.38
N ILE A 706 70.15 -22.22 -57.09
CA ILE A 706 69.00 -21.95 -56.21
C ILE A 706 68.89 -20.44 -55.89
N VAL A 707 70.04 -19.78 -55.65
CA VAL A 707 70.09 -18.34 -55.34
C VAL A 707 69.63 -17.47 -56.52
N ASN A 708 70.01 -17.82 -57.76
CA ASN A 708 69.63 -17.04 -58.93
C ASN A 708 68.12 -17.14 -59.25
N ALA A 709 67.52 -18.33 -59.15
CA ALA A 709 66.09 -18.53 -59.42
C ALA A 709 65.17 -17.76 -58.43
N CYS A 710 65.64 -17.55 -57.20
CA CYS A 710 64.85 -16.88 -56.17
C CYS A 710 64.99 -15.36 -56.19
N ASN A 711 66.14 -14.85 -56.62
CA ASN A 711 66.32 -13.42 -56.90
C ASN A 711 65.41 -12.96 -58.06
N ASP A 712 65.18 -13.80 -59.07
CA ASP A 712 64.27 -13.47 -60.19
C ASP A 712 62.79 -13.41 -59.76
N LYS A 713 62.33 -14.33 -58.88
CA LYS A 713 60.97 -14.28 -58.28
C LYS A 713 60.78 -13.06 -57.36
N TYR A 714 61.80 -12.68 -56.60
CA TYR A 714 61.78 -11.51 -55.69
C TYR A 714 61.74 -10.17 -56.44
N LYS A 715 62.43 -10.08 -57.58
CA LYS A 715 62.43 -8.89 -58.44
C LYS A 715 61.07 -8.63 -59.10
N ASN A 716 60.30 -9.68 -59.40
CA ASN A 716 58.93 -9.58 -59.93
C ASN A 716 57.89 -9.14 -58.88
N THR A 717 58.16 -9.32 -57.58
CA THR A 717 57.26 -8.92 -56.48
C THR A 717 57.48 -7.47 -56.02
N LEU A 718 58.60 -6.85 -56.40
CA LEU A 718 58.98 -5.47 -56.05
C LEU A 718 58.88 -4.48 -57.22
N GLN A 719 58.29 -4.88 -58.35
CA GLN A 719 58.08 -3.98 -59.47
C GLN A 719 57.00 -2.93 -59.09
N PRO A 720 57.27 -1.62 -59.21
CA PRO A 720 56.28 -0.60 -58.90
C PRO A 720 55.21 -0.59 -60.00
N LEU A 721 53.94 -0.70 -59.61
CA LEU A 721 52.83 -0.26 -60.46
C LEU A 721 52.95 1.25 -60.64
N ASN A 722 53.49 1.66 -61.79
CA ASN A 722 53.50 3.05 -62.23
C ASN A 722 52.07 3.54 -62.50
N ASN A 723 51.80 4.76 -62.00
CA ASN A 723 50.80 5.76 -62.44
C ASN A 723 49.33 5.39 -62.18
N SER A 724 48.55 6.09 -61.35
CA SER A 724 48.38 7.55 -61.23
C SER A 724 47.49 7.90 -60.01
N ASN A 725 47.80 8.98 -59.27
CA ASN A 725 46.88 10.06 -58.84
C ASN A 725 47.52 10.92 -57.72
N GLU A 726 47.67 12.22 -57.97
CA GLU A 726 48.14 13.26 -57.03
C GLU A 726 47.23 13.49 -55.79
N ASN A 727 46.17 12.71 -55.62
CA ASN A 727 45.22 12.87 -54.50
C ASN A 727 45.75 12.30 -53.17
N ASP A 728 46.55 11.25 -53.20
CA ASP A 728 46.95 10.53 -51.97
C ASP A 728 47.98 11.30 -51.14
N ILE A 729 48.80 12.17 -51.76
CA ILE A 729 49.78 13.01 -51.05
C ILE A 729 49.08 14.13 -50.26
N ASN A 730 47.91 14.59 -50.71
CA ASN A 730 47.10 15.57 -49.99
C ASN A 730 46.26 14.92 -48.88
N GLU A 731 45.80 13.68 -49.05
CA GLU A 731 45.16 12.92 -47.97
C GLU A 731 46.15 12.56 -46.86
N GLU A 732 47.38 12.18 -47.21
CA GLU A 732 48.42 11.84 -46.23
C GLU A 732 48.82 13.06 -45.37
N LYS A 733 48.80 14.28 -45.92
CA LYS A 733 49.01 15.52 -45.16
C LYS A 733 47.83 15.86 -44.24
N LYS A 734 46.60 15.63 -44.70
CA LYS A 734 45.37 15.89 -43.92
C LYS A 734 45.24 14.90 -42.75
N ILE A 735 45.51 13.62 -43.00
CA ILE A 735 45.52 12.54 -41.99
C ILE A 735 46.62 12.79 -40.95
N ASN A 736 47.80 13.28 -41.34
CA ASN A 736 48.85 13.63 -40.39
C ASN A 736 48.48 14.85 -39.52
N GLN A 737 47.71 15.80 -40.05
CA GLN A 737 47.19 16.95 -39.29
C GLN A 737 46.10 16.53 -38.30
N ASP A 738 45.19 15.65 -38.71
CA ASP A 738 44.14 15.09 -37.85
C ASP A 738 44.72 14.17 -36.77
N MET A 739 45.81 13.45 -37.07
CA MET A 739 46.55 12.65 -36.10
C MET A 739 47.21 13.53 -35.01
N LEU A 740 47.76 14.69 -35.37
CA LEU A 740 48.35 15.61 -34.39
C LEU A 740 47.30 16.19 -33.45
N ILE A 741 46.13 16.56 -33.97
CA ILE A 741 44.99 17.06 -33.16
C ILE A 741 44.46 15.96 -32.23
N ALA A 742 44.36 14.71 -32.72
CA ALA A 742 43.94 13.57 -31.92
C ALA A 742 44.93 13.25 -30.79
N ILE A 743 46.24 13.36 -31.04
CA ILE A 743 47.30 13.17 -30.02
C ILE A 743 47.20 14.25 -28.93
N GLU A 744 46.93 15.50 -29.29
CA GLU A 744 46.81 16.61 -28.34
C GLU A 744 45.56 16.46 -27.44
N ASN A 745 44.43 16.04 -28.03
CA ASN A 745 43.20 15.74 -27.29
C ASN A 745 43.36 14.53 -26.34
N LEU A 746 44.05 13.47 -26.78
CA LEU A 746 44.38 12.32 -25.93
C LEU A 746 45.23 12.72 -24.72
N LYS A 747 46.14 13.68 -24.89
CA LYS A 747 46.98 14.19 -23.80
C LYS A 747 46.17 14.97 -22.77
N ILE A 748 45.22 15.78 -23.22
CA ILE A 748 44.29 16.51 -22.33
C ILE A 748 43.38 15.55 -21.57
N GLN A 749 42.87 14.49 -22.21
CA GLN A 749 42.03 13.50 -21.55
C GLN A 749 42.80 12.63 -20.55
N LYS A 750 44.05 12.24 -20.84
CA LYS A 750 44.91 11.52 -19.89
C LYS A 750 45.17 12.33 -18.62
N ASN A 751 45.46 13.62 -18.73
CA ASN A 751 45.68 14.48 -17.56
C ASN A 751 44.41 14.62 -16.69
N LYS A 752 43.22 14.65 -17.30
CA LYS A 752 41.95 14.68 -16.54
C LYS A 752 41.69 13.35 -15.82
N PHE A 753 42.00 12.23 -16.48
CA PHE A 753 41.85 10.90 -15.90
C PHE A 753 42.77 10.72 -14.68
N GLU A 754 44.02 11.17 -14.77
CA GLU A 754 45.00 11.07 -13.70
C GLU A 754 44.61 11.89 -12.45
N ILE A 755 43.93 13.03 -12.62
CA ILE A 755 43.38 13.82 -11.49
C ILE A 755 42.24 13.05 -10.80
N ILE A 756 41.31 12.49 -11.58
CA ILE A 756 40.14 11.75 -11.04
C ILE A 756 40.58 10.46 -10.34
N GLU A 757 41.59 9.78 -10.88
CA GLU A 757 42.13 8.54 -10.30
C GLU A 757 42.76 8.78 -8.92
N ASN A 758 43.48 9.91 -8.76
CA ASN A 758 44.03 10.33 -7.48
C ASN A 758 42.94 10.70 -6.44
N GLU A 759 41.86 11.36 -6.86
CA GLU A 759 40.72 11.67 -5.97
C GLU A 759 39.97 10.42 -5.52
N LEU A 760 39.75 9.46 -6.42
CA LEU A 760 39.14 8.17 -6.10
C LEU A 760 39.98 7.35 -5.11
N GLN A 761 41.30 7.42 -5.22
CA GLN A 761 42.21 6.70 -4.32
C GLN A 761 42.22 7.31 -2.91
N LEU A 762 42.09 8.64 -2.80
CA LEU A 762 41.95 9.34 -1.52
C LEU A 762 40.61 9.04 -0.83
N LEU A 763 39.51 8.96 -1.60
CA LEU A 763 38.19 8.60 -1.07
C LEU A 763 38.12 7.15 -0.60
N LYS A 764 38.70 6.19 -1.35
CA LYS A 764 38.78 4.79 -0.93
C LYS A 764 39.55 4.60 0.37
N ASN A 765 40.65 5.33 0.56
CA ASN A 765 41.43 5.26 1.79
C ASN A 765 40.63 5.80 3.00
N ASN A 766 39.84 6.85 2.82
CA ASN A 766 38.99 7.39 3.89
C ASN A 766 37.83 6.45 4.24
N GLU A 767 37.23 5.78 3.25
CA GLU A 767 36.16 4.81 3.46
C GLU A 767 36.64 3.61 4.27
N ASN A 768 37.85 3.09 3.98
CA ASN A 768 38.45 2.02 4.76
C ASN A 768 38.72 2.41 6.23
N ILE A 769 39.22 3.62 6.48
CA ILE A 769 39.43 4.13 7.84
C ILE A 769 38.10 4.27 8.60
N PHE A 770 37.03 4.68 7.91
CA PHE A 770 35.71 4.83 8.51
C PHE A 770 35.11 3.47 8.88
N ASN A 771 35.25 2.48 8.00
CA ASN A 771 34.77 1.11 8.22
C ASN A 771 35.49 0.42 9.39
N ASP A 772 36.81 0.60 9.51
CA ASP A 772 37.59 0.06 10.65
C ASP A 772 37.17 0.67 11.99
N ASN A 773 36.81 1.96 12.02
CA ASN A 773 36.32 2.60 13.23
C ASN A 773 34.90 2.17 13.59
N LEU A 774 34.07 1.89 12.59
CA LEU A 774 32.70 1.41 12.77
C LEU A 774 32.68 0.01 13.37
N SER A 775 33.54 -0.89 12.88
CA SER A 775 33.72 -2.24 13.44
C SER A 775 34.13 -2.20 14.92
N LYS A 776 35.10 -1.34 15.29
CA LYS A 776 35.53 -1.20 16.70
C LYS A 776 34.42 -0.69 17.62
N LEU A 777 33.56 0.21 17.13
CA LEU A 777 32.43 0.74 17.89
C LEU A 777 31.31 -0.30 18.06
N GLU A 778 31.12 -1.17 17.07
CA GLU A 778 30.16 -2.28 17.14
C GLU A 778 30.60 -3.32 18.18
N ASP A 779 31.87 -3.70 18.19
CA ASP A 779 32.43 -4.63 19.17
C ASP A 779 32.31 -4.10 20.62
N GLU A 780 32.61 -2.81 20.83
CA GLU A 780 32.43 -2.18 22.16
C GLU A 780 30.97 -2.13 22.61
N LYS A 781 30.05 -1.94 21.67
CA LYS A 781 28.61 -1.89 21.95
C LYS A 781 28.09 -3.27 22.32
N GLU A 782 28.53 -4.31 21.64
CA GLU A 782 28.17 -5.69 21.98
C GLU A 782 28.67 -6.09 23.36
N LEU A 783 29.92 -5.76 23.70
CA LEU A 783 30.49 -6.04 25.02
C LEU A 783 29.72 -5.33 26.15
N LYS A 784 29.33 -4.05 25.94
CA LYS A 784 28.53 -3.30 26.93
C LYS A 784 27.12 -3.88 27.08
N ASN A 785 26.51 -4.36 26.00
CA ASN A 785 25.18 -4.97 26.06
C ASN A 785 25.18 -6.33 26.77
N GLN A 786 26.23 -7.14 26.60
CA GLN A 786 26.38 -8.38 27.35
C GLN A 786 26.52 -8.12 28.86
N ASN A 787 27.31 -7.12 29.25
CA ASN A 787 27.46 -6.75 30.65
C ASN A 787 26.16 -6.24 31.30
N ILE A 788 25.34 -5.49 30.55
CA ILE A 788 24.02 -5.04 31.03
C ILE A 788 23.09 -6.23 31.24
N TYR A 789 23.09 -7.18 30.30
CA TYR A 789 22.27 -8.39 30.39
C TYR A 789 22.62 -9.23 31.63
N ASP A 790 23.91 -9.39 31.93
CA ASP A 790 24.36 -10.15 33.10
C ASP A 790 24.00 -9.46 34.42
N LEU A 791 24.04 -8.12 34.47
CA LEU A 791 23.61 -7.34 35.63
C LEU A 791 22.09 -7.42 35.85
N ASP A 792 21.29 -7.32 34.79
CA ASP A 792 19.84 -7.42 34.87
C ASP A 792 19.39 -8.81 35.35
N LYS A 793 20.09 -9.87 34.92
CA LYS A 793 19.84 -11.24 35.38
C LYS A 793 20.13 -11.38 36.88
N GLN A 794 21.23 -10.80 37.37
CA GLN A 794 21.54 -10.83 38.80
C GLN A 794 20.52 -10.05 39.65
N ILE A 795 20.04 -8.90 39.16
CA ILE A 795 19.00 -8.11 39.83
C ILE A 795 17.69 -8.91 39.91
N PHE A 796 17.31 -9.57 38.81
CA PHE A 796 16.10 -10.37 38.74
C PHE A 796 16.12 -11.53 39.76
N ASP A 797 17.23 -12.26 39.84
CA ASP A 797 17.39 -13.37 40.79
C ASP A 797 17.32 -12.90 42.26
N GLN A 798 17.80 -11.70 42.56
CA GLN A 798 17.71 -11.12 43.91
C GLN A 798 16.27 -10.70 44.25
N ILE A 799 15.54 -10.12 43.30
CA ILE A 799 14.14 -9.74 43.49
C ILE A 799 13.27 -10.98 43.75
N GLU A 800 13.52 -12.09 43.05
CA GLU A 800 12.82 -13.35 43.29
C GLU A 800 13.06 -13.90 44.71
N LYS A 801 14.29 -13.82 45.23
CA LYS A 801 14.61 -14.24 46.60
C LYS A 801 13.86 -13.40 47.62
N ILE A 802 13.79 -12.08 47.42
CA ILE A 802 13.03 -11.17 48.30
C ILE A 802 11.54 -11.51 48.26
N LEU A 803 10.96 -11.72 47.07
CA LEU A 803 9.54 -12.04 46.93
C LEU A 803 9.15 -13.38 47.56
N ARG A 804 10.06 -14.38 47.55
CA ARG A 804 9.85 -15.65 48.25
C ARG A 804 9.87 -15.45 49.77
N ALA A 805 10.81 -14.69 50.31
CA ALA A 805 10.87 -14.38 51.74
C ALA A 805 9.62 -13.62 52.20
N ASP A 806 9.15 -12.67 51.39
CA ASP A 806 8.00 -11.81 51.70
C ASP A 806 6.66 -12.58 51.68
N LYS A 807 6.55 -13.60 50.81
CA LYS A 807 5.42 -14.54 50.83
C LYS A 807 5.41 -15.44 52.07
N SER A 808 6.57 -15.91 52.51
CA SER A 808 6.69 -16.72 53.72
C SER A 808 6.31 -15.92 54.97
N LEU A 809 6.75 -14.66 55.06
CA LEU A 809 6.36 -13.73 56.12
C LEU A 809 4.85 -13.47 56.17
N LYS A 810 4.23 -13.20 55.02
CA LYS A 810 2.77 -12.97 54.94
C LYS A 810 1.95 -14.21 55.30
N LYS A 811 2.49 -15.41 55.09
CA LYS A 811 1.85 -16.67 55.50
C LYS A 811 1.91 -16.83 57.03
N LEU A 812 3.09 -16.61 57.62
CA LEU A 812 3.28 -16.60 59.07
C LEU A 812 2.40 -15.57 59.78
N TYR A 813 2.28 -14.35 59.23
CA TYR A 813 1.40 -13.31 59.77
C TYR A 813 -0.07 -13.73 59.75
N LYS A 814 -0.53 -14.38 58.68
CA LYS A 814 -1.90 -14.91 58.59
C LYS A 814 -2.15 -16.06 59.57
N ASP A 815 -1.18 -16.94 59.75
CA ASP A 815 -1.29 -18.05 60.69
C ASP A 815 -1.33 -17.54 62.15
N ILE A 816 -0.59 -16.48 62.48
CA ILE A 816 -0.63 -15.79 63.78
C ILE A 816 -1.99 -15.09 63.99
N GLN A 817 -2.54 -14.44 62.96
CA GLN A 817 -3.81 -13.73 63.04
C GLN A 817 -5.00 -14.69 63.21
N LEU A 818 -4.94 -15.88 62.58
CA LEU A 818 -5.92 -16.96 62.74
C LEU A 818 -5.85 -17.64 64.11
N MET A 819 -4.68 -17.66 64.77
CA MET A 819 -4.54 -18.12 66.15
C MET A 819 -5.12 -17.13 67.17
N TYR A 820 -5.08 -15.82 66.86
CA TYR A 820 -5.59 -14.75 67.73
C TYR A 820 -7.12 -14.74 67.85
N GLU A 821 -7.83 -15.04 66.77
CA GLU A 821 -9.30 -15.02 66.75
C GLU A 821 -9.93 -16.20 67.51
N ASN A 822 -9.19 -17.30 67.72
CA ASN A 822 -9.72 -18.54 68.27
C ASN A 822 -9.50 -18.74 69.77
N SER A 823 -8.70 -17.93 70.45
CA SER A 823 -8.34 -18.17 71.86
C SER A 823 -8.12 -16.86 72.59
N ASN A 824 -9.18 -16.34 73.21
CA ASN A 824 -9.20 -15.11 74.01
C ASN A 824 -8.36 -15.25 75.31
N SER A 825 -7.05 -15.45 75.18
CA SER A 825 -6.12 -15.65 76.30
C SER A 825 -4.97 -14.65 76.24
N ASN A 826 -4.67 -14.02 77.38
CA ASN A 826 -3.57 -13.07 77.60
C ASN A 826 -2.14 -13.67 77.39
N ILE A 827 -2.02 -14.84 76.77
CA ILE A 827 -0.73 -15.49 76.45
C ILE A 827 -0.11 -14.88 75.18
N ILE A 828 -0.92 -14.40 74.23
CA ILE A 828 -0.39 -13.83 72.97
C ILE A 828 0.31 -12.48 73.23
N LEU A 829 -0.16 -11.67 74.17
CA LEU A 829 0.50 -10.41 74.55
C LEU A 829 1.88 -10.65 75.21
N LEU A 830 2.08 -11.80 75.87
CA LEU A 830 3.36 -12.18 76.45
C LEU A 830 4.33 -12.69 75.38
N GLN A 831 3.83 -13.43 74.39
CA GLN A 831 4.62 -13.91 73.26
C GLN A 831 4.95 -12.79 72.25
N GLU A 832 4.06 -11.81 72.04
CA GLU A 832 4.37 -10.61 71.27
C GLU A 832 5.43 -9.74 71.95
N LYS A 833 5.39 -9.62 73.29
CA LYS A 833 6.48 -8.97 74.04
C LYS A 833 7.78 -9.77 73.93
N ASP A 834 7.73 -11.10 73.95
CA ASP A 834 8.92 -11.96 73.84
C ASP A 834 9.52 -11.93 72.42
N ILE A 835 8.67 -11.87 71.39
CA ILE A 835 9.06 -11.66 69.97
C ILE A 835 9.63 -10.26 69.79
N ALA A 836 9.01 -9.21 70.32
CA ALA A 836 9.54 -7.85 70.27
C ALA A 836 10.89 -7.73 71.00
N THR A 837 11.10 -8.45 72.12
CA THR A 837 12.41 -8.52 72.77
C THR A 837 13.44 -9.32 71.97
N ARG A 838 13.04 -10.37 71.25
CA ARG A 838 13.94 -11.10 70.34
C ARG A 838 14.28 -10.29 69.09
N GLU A 839 13.33 -9.56 68.52
CA GLU A 839 13.59 -8.64 67.41
C GLU A 839 14.50 -7.50 67.86
N LEU A 840 14.31 -6.94 69.06
CA LEU A 840 15.24 -5.96 69.63
C LEU A 840 16.63 -6.57 69.91
N GLN A 841 16.71 -7.83 70.33
CA GLN A 841 17.98 -8.56 70.47
C GLN A 841 18.65 -8.84 69.12
N GLU A 842 17.89 -9.18 68.08
CA GLU A 842 18.40 -9.36 66.71
C GLU A 842 18.84 -8.04 66.09
N GLN A 843 18.11 -6.95 66.31
CA GLN A 843 18.53 -5.61 65.90
C GLN A 843 19.79 -5.16 66.65
N ASN A 844 19.89 -5.46 67.95
CA ASN A 844 21.13 -5.23 68.69
C ASN A 844 22.28 -6.09 68.15
N ASN A 845 22.04 -7.36 67.80
CA ASN A 845 23.06 -8.23 67.22
C ASN A 845 23.46 -7.77 65.81
N LEU A 846 22.54 -7.28 64.99
CA LEU A 846 22.81 -6.68 63.68
C LEU A 846 23.56 -5.35 63.81
N ALA A 847 23.23 -4.53 64.81
CA ALA A 847 23.98 -3.31 65.13
C ALA A 847 25.40 -3.67 65.58
N ILE A 848 25.57 -4.68 66.43
CA ILE A 848 26.87 -5.23 66.81
C ILE A 848 27.60 -5.73 65.57
N HIS A 849 26.95 -6.48 64.67
CA HIS A 849 27.55 -7.03 63.46
C HIS A 849 27.94 -5.94 62.44
N ARG A 850 27.17 -4.85 62.34
CA ARG A 850 27.51 -3.66 61.55
C ARG A 850 28.64 -2.87 62.18
N ILE A 851 28.70 -2.80 63.52
CA ILE A 851 29.86 -2.26 64.23
C ILE A 851 31.08 -3.15 63.98
N THR A 852 30.95 -4.48 63.94
CA THR A 852 32.04 -5.39 63.57
C THR A 852 32.47 -5.19 62.13
N GLU A 853 31.53 -5.02 61.21
CA GLU A 853 31.82 -4.74 59.80
C GLU A 853 32.46 -3.34 59.62
N PHE A 854 32.03 -2.35 60.41
CA PHE A 854 32.64 -1.02 60.49
C PHE A 854 34.06 -1.08 61.06
N ILE A 855 34.30 -1.90 62.09
CA ILE A 855 35.64 -2.17 62.64
C ILE A 855 36.52 -2.85 61.58
N ILE A 856 35.99 -3.84 60.84
CA ILE A 856 36.73 -4.53 59.77
C ILE A 856 37.07 -3.56 58.62
N ARG A 857 36.18 -2.61 58.29
CA ARG A 857 36.41 -1.61 57.23
C ARG A 857 37.28 -0.42 57.68
N HIS A 858 37.28 -0.07 58.98
CA HIS A 858 38.03 1.05 59.56
C HIS A 858 38.80 0.61 60.82
N VAL A 859 39.94 -0.05 60.63
CA VAL A 859 40.77 -0.66 61.69
C VAL A 859 41.28 0.36 62.72
N GLU A 860 41.47 1.63 62.34
CA GLU A 860 41.91 2.71 63.23
C GLU A 860 40.88 3.05 64.33
N ALA A 861 39.59 2.85 64.04
CA ALA A 861 38.50 3.06 64.99
C ALA A 861 38.33 1.88 65.96
N GLU A 862 38.99 0.74 65.71
CA GLU A 862 38.84 -0.49 66.51
C GLU A 862 39.21 -0.27 67.98
N ILE A 863 40.30 0.45 68.25
CA ILE A 863 40.79 0.68 69.61
C ILE A 863 39.81 1.57 70.40
N TYR A 864 39.26 2.61 69.76
CA TYR A 864 38.31 3.53 70.39
C TYR A 864 36.94 2.86 70.61
N VAL A 865 36.46 2.10 69.63
CA VAL A 865 35.19 1.38 69.70
C VAL A 865 35.26 0.20 70.69
N LYS A 866 36.35 -0.57 70.73
CA LYS A 866 36.56 -1.61 71.77
C LYS A 866 36.64 -1.00 73.17
N LYS A 867 37.27 0.18 73.35
CA LYS A 867 37.36 0.86 74.66
C LYS A 867 35.99 1.37 75.13
N LEU A 868 35.15 1.87 74.23
CA LEU A 868 33.77 2.29 74.53
C LEU A 868 32.84 1.09 74.79
N LEU A 869 32.98 -0.01 74.06
CA LEU A 869 32.19 -1.23 74.23
C LEU A 869 32.56 -2.01 75.50
N THR A 870 33.83 -2.01 75.90
CA THR A 870 34.29 -2.60 77.18
C THR A 870 33.82 -1.80 78.39
N ASN A 871 33.80 -0.46 78.33
CA ASN A 871 33.19 0.38 79.37
C ASN A 871 31.67 0.16 79.55
N LYS A 872 31.01 -0.50 78.60
CA LYS A 872 29.57 -0.80 78.60
C LYS A 872 29.24 -2.31 78.67
N ASN A 873 30.24 -3.19 78.86
CA ASN A 873 30.11 -4.65 78.99
C ASN A 873 29.42 -5.40 77.81
N ILE A 874 29.86 -5.20 76.55
CA ILE A 874 29.31 -5.92 75.37
C ILE A 874 30.44 -6.53 74.50
N SER A 875 30.35 -7.81 74.11
CA SER A 875 31.37 -8.59 73.36
C SER A 875 30.93 -9.05 71.95
N ILE A 876 31.88 -9.21 71.01
CA ILE A 876 31.62 -9.45 69.56
C ILE A 876 31.94 -10.91 69.12
N PRO A 877 31.13 -11.61 68.27
CA PRO A 877 31.34 -13.02 67.84
C PRO A 877 32.14 -13.23 66.52
N CYS A 878 32.76 -14.42 66.31
CA CYS A 878 33.73 -14.78 65.24
C CYS A 878 33.19 -15.85 64.22
N VAL A 879 33.70 -15.86 62.97
CA VAL A 879 33.15 -16.43 61.69
C VAL A 879 33.75 -17.79 61.22
N GLN A 880 33.03 -18.60 60.40
CA GLN A 880 33.58 -19.64 59.48
C GLN A 880 32.70 -19.93 58.21
N TYR A 881 33.32 -20.38 57.11
CA TYR A 881 32.86 -20.34 55.67
C TYR A 881 32.81 -21.74 54.94
N LEU A 882 32.06 -21.81 53.80
CA LEU A 882 32.19 -22.65 52.55
C LEU A 882 31.75 -24.16 52.45
N LYS A 883 30.86 -24.52 51.48
CA LYS A 883 31.03 -25.45 50.30
C LYS A 883 29.73 -26.01 49.63
N SER A 884 29.90 -26.56 48.41
CA SER A 884 29.00 -26.91 47.27
C SER A 884 28.39 -28.35 47.18
N SER A 885 27.37 -28.51 46.29
CA SER A 885 26.55 -29.67 45.76
C SER A 885 27.23 -31.05 45.48
N PRO A 886 26.56 -32.24 45.30
CA PRO A 886 25.43 -32.59 44.37
C PRO A 886 24.42 -33.76 44.74
N SER A 887 23.46 -34.07 43.83
CA SER A 887 22.34 -35.08 43.77
C SER A 887 22.77 -36.57 43.56
N PRO A 888 21.92 -37.66 43.43
CA PRO A 888 20.42 -37.87 43.41
C PRO A 888 19.88 -39.20 44.09
N SER A 889 18.59 -39.57 43.83
CA SER A 889 17.85 -40.87 44.04
C SER A 889 16.95 -40.98 45.31
N LEU A 890 15.77 -41.63 45.39
CA LEU A 890 14.81 -42.33 44.49
C LEU A 890 13.48 -42.56 45.27
N CYS A 891 12.34 -42.69 44.56
CA CYS A 891 11.03 -43.29 44.96
C CYS A 891 10.17 -42.58 46.05
N GLU A 892 8.82 -42.54 46.06
CA GLU A 892 7.77 -43.30 45.36
C GLU A 892 6.37 -42.64 45.53
N SER A 893 5.53 -42.74 44.49
CA SER A 893 4.06 -42.91 44.52
C SER A 893 3.07 -41.81 44.98
N PHE A 894 1.88 -41.91 44.36
CA PHE A 894 0.59 -41.22 44.61
C PHE A 894 0.34 -39.86 43.94
N LYS A 895 -0.11 -39.91 42.68
CA LYS A 895 -0.96 -38.88 42.08
C LYS A 895 -2.43 -39.29 42.22
N PRO A 896 -3.31 -38.46 42.82
CA PRO A 896 -4.73 -38.55 42.55
C PRO A 896 -5.01 -37.90 41.19
N SER A 897 -5.78 -38.60 40.37
CA SER A 897 -6.39 -38.07 39.15
C SER A 897 -7.35 -36.93 39.50
N ILE A 898 -6.99 -35.71 39.14
CA ILE A 898 -7.95 -34.63 38.96
C ILE A 898 -7.94 -34.35 37.46
N ALA A 899 -9.06 -34.66 36.81
CA ALA A 899 -9.30 -34.31 35.42
C ALA A 899 -9.23 -32.78 35.27
N SER A 900 -8.08 -32.27 34.83
CA SER A 900 -7.93 -30.89 34.41
C SER A 900 -8.37 -30.78 32.96
N SER A 901 -9.39 -29.97 32.69
CA SER A 901 -9.80 -29.54 31.36
C SER A 901 -8.65 -28.77 30.69
N SER A 902 -7.74 -29.50 30.05
CA SER A 902 -6.64 -28.91 29.28
C SER A 902 -7.17 -28.40 27.95
N SER A 903 -7.06 -27.09 27.72
CA SER A 903 -7.33 -26.50 26.40
C SER A 903 -6.27 -26.99 25.39
N SER A 904 -6.73 -27.46 24.23
CA SER A 904 -5.89 -27.91 23.12
C SER A 904 -5.53 -26.74 22.20
N ARG A 905 -4.27 -26.60 21.81
CA ARG A 905 -3.82 -25.49 20.94
C ARG A 905 -4.04 -25.85 19.47
N ILE A 906 -4.80 -25.03 18.73
CA ILE A 906 -5.08 -25.21 17.31
C ILE A 906 -4.00 -24.54 16.44
N SER A 907 -3.66 -23.28 16.73
CA SER A 907 -2.69 -22.52 15.95
C SER A 907 -1.81 -21.63 16.82
N ASN A 908 -0.62 -21.31 16.31
CA ASN A 908 0.37 -20.49 17.00
C ASN A 908 1.21 -19.70 15.98
N ASN A 909 0.98 -18.40 15.86
CA ASN A 909 1.62 -17.53 14.88
C ASN A 909 2.30 -16.35 15.56
N LYS A 910 3.57 -16.09 15.21
CA LYS A 910 4.31 -14.93 15.74
C LYS A 910 3.84 -13.66 15.01
N ALA A 911 3.43 -12.63 15.76
CA ALA A 911 2.92 -11.38 15.21
C ALA A 911 3.29 -10.20 16.11
N PHE A 912 3.90 -9.15 15.54
CA PHE A 912 4.29 -7.93 16.25
C PHE A 912 5.05 -8.20 17.57
N LYS A 913 6.09 -9.03 17.51
CA LYS A 913 6.91 -9.50 18.67
C LYS A 913 6.19 -10.40 19.68
N GLY A 914 4.86 -10.48 19.66
CA GLY A 914 4.05 -11.41 20.44
C GLY A 914 3.63 -12.65 19.66
N TRP A 915 2.67 -13.39 20.23
CA TRP A 915 2.11 -14.62 19.69
C TRP A 915 0.58 -14.54 19.62
N GLN A 916 0.03 -14.66 18.41
CA GLN A 916 -1.38 -14.94 18.21
C GLN A 916 -1.60 -16.45 18.24
N LYS A 917 -2.39 -16.92 19.20
CA LYS A 917 -2.75 -18.32 19.36
C LYS A 917 -4.26 -18.50 19.24
N VAL A 918 -4.66 -19.68 18.81
CA VAL A 918 -6.07 -20.14 18.88
C VAL A 918 -6.09 -21.44 19.66
N PHE A 919 -6.98 -21.51 20.65
CA PHE A 919 -7.17 -22.67 21.50
C PHE A 919 -8.60 -23.20 21.36
N SER A 920 -8.74 -24.50 21.60
CA SER A 920 -10.01 -25.20 21.65
C SER A 920 -10.15 -25.95 22.96
N HIS A 921 -11.31 -25.89 23.58
CA HIS A 921 -11.60 -26.63 24.81
C HIS A 921 -13.04 -27.11 24.81
N GLU A 922 -13.30 -28.19 25.55
CA GLU A 922 -14.67 -28.63 25.81
C GLU A 922 -15.31 -27.70 26.85
N SER A 923 -16.39 -27.01 26.46
CA SER A 923 -17.16 -26.15 27.34
C SER A 923 -18.19 -26.99 28.08
N SER A 924 -18.12 -26.95 29.41
CA SER A 924 -19.10 -27.56 30.30
C SER A 924 -20.44 -26.80 30.31
N GLU A 925 -20.41 -25.48 30.10
CA GLU A 925 -21.61 -24.65 30.09
C GLU A 925 -22.39 -24.76 28.78
N LEU A 926 -21.67 -24.82 27.65
CA LEU A 926 -22.25 -24.87 26.30
C LEU A 926 -22.38 -26.30 25.75
N LYS A 927 -21.82 -27.30 26.45
CA LYS A 927 -21.79 -28.72 26.07
C LYS A 927 -21.26 -28.98 24.66
N CYS A 928 -20.28 -28.19 24.23
CA CYS A 928 -19.64 -28.33 22.93
C CYS A 928 -18.20 -27.86 22.99
N LYS A 929 -17.46 -28.17 21.93
CA LYS A 929 -16.10 -27.69 21.74
C LYS A 929 -16.11 -26.23 21.33
N MET A 930 -15.39 -25.39 22.07
CA MET A 930 -15.33 -23.94 21.87
C MET A 930 -13.93 -23.47 21.54
N ASN A 931 -13.83 -22.60 20.54
CA ASN A 931 -12.60 -21.94 20.17
C ASN A 931 -12.52 -20.53 20.75
N PHE A 932 -11.29 -20.13 21.10
CA PHE A 932 -10.98 -18.75 21.40
C PHE A 932 -9.58 -18.39 20.92
N GLY A 933 -9.46 -17.16 20.42
CA GLY A 933 -8.18 -16.52 20.14
C GLY A 933 -7.59 -15.88 21.38
N ILE A 934 -6.27 -15.91 21.48
CA ILE A 934 -5.52 -15.13 22.46
C ILE A 934 -4.26 -14.54 21.83
N TYR A 935 -4.08 -13.23 21.97
CA TYR A 935 -2.84 -12.55 21.63
C TYR A 935 -2.01 -12.33 22.89
N LEU A 936 -0.82 -12.90 22.93
CA LEU A 936 0.16 -12.77 24.00
C LEU A 936 1.29 -11.86 23.54
N PRO A 937 1.36 -10.60 24.01
CA PRO A 937 2.46 -9.71 23.64
C PRO A 937 3.77 -10.17 24.30
N GLN A 938 4.92 -9.70 23.82
CA GLN A 938 6.25 -10.16 24.28
C GLN A 938 6.42 -10.05 25.80
N GLN A 939 5.84 -9.01 26.41
CA GLN A 939 5.91 -8.74 27.85
C GLN A 939 5.18 -9.80 28.71
N ALA A 940 4.35 -10.65 28.11
CA ALA A 940 3.66 -11.74 28.78
C ALA A 940 4.60 -12.91 29.13
N GLU A 941 5.79 -12.97 28.54
CA GLU A 941 6.80 -13.99 28.84
C GLU A 941 7.44 -13.75 30.22
N THR A 942 7.48 -12.51 30.69
CA THR A 942 8.16 -12.12 31.94
C THR A 942 7.20 -11.69 33.06
N SER A 943 5.97 -11.30 32.73
CA SER A 943 5.05 -10.72 33.71
C SER A 943 3.59 -11.03 33.43
N LYS A 944 2.76 -10.97 34.48
CA LYS A 944 1.30 -11.02 34.33
C LYS A 944 0.80 -9.68 33.78
N LEU A 945 0.09 -9.72 32.66
CA LEU A 945 -0.40 -8.52 31.99
C LEU A 945 -1.91 -8.33 32.17
N PRO A 946 -2.40 -7.10 32.02
CA PRO A 946 -3.83 -6.88 31.89
C PRO A 946 -4.43 -7.58 30.67
N VAL A 947 -5.71 -7.91 30.78
CA VAL A 947 -6.46 -8.59 29.71
C VAL A 947 -7.66 -7.77 29.25
N ILE A 948 -7.86 -7.70 27.94
CA ILE A 948 -9.04 -7.13 27.31
C ILE A 948 -9.76 -8.24 26.55
N TYR A 949 -11.02 -8.48 26.90
CA TYR A 949 -11.89 -9.40 26.18
C TYR A 949 -12.57 -8.65 25.03
N PHE A 950 -12.45 -9.15 23.81
CA PHE A 950 -13.17 -8.63 22.65
C PHE A 950 -14.28 -9.60 22.24
N LEU A 951 -15.52 -9.13 22.24
CA LEU A 951 -16.70 -9.87 21.81
C LEU A 951 -17.07 -9.48 20.38
N SER A 952 -17.19 -10.46 19.49
CA SER A 952 -17.49 -10.25 18.07
C SER A 952 -18.99 -10.09 17.80
N GLY A 953 -19.33 -9.52 16.64
CA GLY A 953 -20.71 -9.33 16.18
C GLY A 953 -21.34 -10.59 15.57
N LEU A 954 -22.55 -10.45 15.02
CA LEU A 954 -23.26 -11.53 14.31
C LEU A 954 -22.37 -12.19 13.25
N THR A 955 -22.59 -13.49 13.02
CA THR A 955 -21.91 -14.35 12.01
C THR A 955 -20.40 -14.55 12.19
N CYS A 956 -19.76 -13.87 13.15
CA CYS A 956 -18.32 -13.94 13.34
C CYS A 956 -17.88 -15.18 14.12
N THR A 957 -16.58 -15.46 14.07
CA THR A 957 -15.88 -16.34 15.02
C THR A 957 -14.69 -15.59 15.63
N GLU A 958 -13.82 -16.29 16.37
CA GLU A 958 -12.53 -15.74 16.79
C GLU A 958 -11.67 -15.33 15.59
N ALA A 959 -11.81 -16.00 14.43
CA ALA A 959 -10.96 -15.77 13.27
C ALA A 959 -11.18 -14.38 12.63
N ASN A 960 -12.44 -13.93 12.52
CA ASN A 960 -12.77 -12.63 11.91
C ASN A 960 -12.02 -11.48 12.60
N PHE A 961 -12.04 -11.48 13.94
CA PHE A 961 -11.37 -10.46 14.72
C PHE A 961 -9.85 -10.54 14.60
N ILE A 962 -9.28 -11.74 14.67
CA ILE A 962 -7.83 -11.96 14.53
C ILE A 962 -7.32 -11.44 13.19
N GLN A 963 -8.03 -11.73 12.10
CA GLN A 963 -7.58 -11.43 10.74
C GLN A 963 -7.81 -9.97 10.34
N LYS A 964 -8.90 -9.33 10.82
CA LYS A 964 -9.38 -8.06 10.27
C LYS A 964 -9.24 -6.84 11.20
N SER A 965 -9.01 -7.03 12.50
CA SER A 965 -8.97 -5.90 13.45
C SER A 965 -7.66 -5.11 13.46
N GLY A 966 -6.54 -5.72 13.09
CA GLY A 966 -5.20 -5.12 13.23
C GLY A 966 -4.78 -4.86 14.68
N ILE A 967 -5.48 -5.43 15.68
CA ILE A 967 -5.29 -5.10 17.10
C ILE A 967 -3.91 -5.52 17.63
N GLN A 968 -3.30 -6.56 17.07
CA GLN A 968 -2.10 -7.20 17.60
C GLN A 968 -0.93 -6.21 17.72
N LYS A 969 -0.79 -5.30 16.75
CA LYS A 969 0.21 -4.23 16.77
C LYS A 969 0.07 -3.39 18.04
N TYR A 970 -1.13 -2.87 18.29
CA TYR A 970 -1.38 -2.00 19.43
C TYR A 970 -1.37 -2.76 20.76
N ALA A 971 -1.87 -3.99 20.80
CA ALA A 971 -1.79 -4.84 21.98
C ALA A 971 -0.33 -5.09 22.41
N SER A 972 0.58 -5.27 21.45
CA SER A 972 2.02 -5.37 21.69
C SER A 972 2.62 -4.06 22.22
N ASP A 973 2.32 -2.93 21.54
CA ASP A 973 2.81 -1.61 21.92
C ASP A 973 2.39 -1.21 23.34
N TYR A 974 1.14 -1.51 23.73
CA TYR A 974 0.62 -1.20 25.05
C TYR A 974 0.84 -2.30 26.10
N GLY A 975 1.34 -3.47 25.70
CA GLY A 975 1.58 -4.61 26.60
C GLY A 975 0.29 -5.12 27.27
N VAL A 976 -0.71 -5.49 26.47
CA VAL A 976 -1.98 -6.08 26.95
C VAL A 976 -2.30 -7.37 26.22
N ILE A 977 -2.88 -8.32 26.96
CA ILE A 977 -3.39 -9.57 26.42
C ILE A 977 -4.78 -9.33 25.84
N ILE A 978 -5.03 -9.83 24.63
CA ILE A 978 -6.35 -9.80 24.01
C ILE A 978 -6.91 -11.20 23.96
N VAL A 979 -8.13 -11.40 24.46
CA VAL A 979 -8.87 -12.66 24.35
C VAL A 979 -10.11 -12.42 23.51
N ASN A 980 -10.34 -13.26 22.50
CA ASN A 980 -11.48 -13.14 21.61
C ASN A 980 -12.13 -14.52 21.40
N PRO A 981 -13.26 -14.80 22.07
CA PRO A 981 -13.98 -16.05 21.90
C PRO A 981 -14.78 -16.10 20.60
N ASP A 982 -15.27 -17.30 20.27
CA ASP A 982 -16.38 -17.46 19.33
C ASP A 982 -17.66 -16.78 19.88
N THR A 983 -18.63 -16.55 18.99
CA THR A 983 -19.87 -15.82 19.28
C THR A 983 -21.01 -16.71 19.74
N SER A 984 -20.93 -18.02 19.51
CA SER A 984 -21.97 -19.00 19.88
C SER A 984 -21.37 -20.40 20.03
N PRO A 985 -22.11 -21.35 20.63
CA PRO A 985 -21.85 -22.77 20.49
C PRO A 985 -21.83 -23.18 19.01
N ARG A 986 -21.02 -24.19 18.67
CA ARG A 986 -20.91 -24.78 17.33
C ARG A 986 -20.61 -26.27 17.44
N GLY A 987 -21.07 -27.05 16.47
CA GLY A 987 -20.82 -28.49 16.40
C GLY A 987 -22.03 -29.27 15.90
N GLU A 988 -21.83 -30.57 15.70
CA GLU A 988 -22.90 -31.49 15.35
C GLU A 988 -23.92 -31.58 16.51
N GLY A 989 -25.21 -31.46 16.19
CA GLY A 989 -26.30 -31.49 17.18
C GLY A 989 -26.60 -30.16 17.90
N ILE A 990 -25.87 -29.08 17.61
CA ILE A 990 -26.20 -27.75 18.12
C ILE A 990 -27.36 -27.17 17.29
N PRO A 991 -28.45 -26.67 17.92
CA PRO A 991 -29.55 -26.08 17.18
C PRO A 991 -29.11 -24.81 16.43
N ASP A 992 -29.71 -24.59 15.26
CA ASP A 992 -29.43 -23.45 14.39
C ASP A 992 -30.71 -22.92 13.71
N ASP A 993 -30.68 -21.68 13.25
CA ASP A 993 -31.77 -21.03 12.51
C ASP A 993 -31.38 -20.85 11.03
N SER A 994 -32.35 -20.77 10.13
CA SER A 994 -32.07 -20.52 8.71
C SER A 994 -31.60 -19.08 8.43
N GLU A 995 -31.96 -18.13 9.29
CA GLU A 995 -31.58 -16.73 9.16
C GLU A 995 -30.33 -16.42 10.03
N TYR A 996 -29.46 -15.56 9.50
CA TYR A 996 -28.15 -15.26 10.10
C TYR A 996 -28.18 -14.52 11.46
N ASP A 997 -29.32 -13.98 11.84
CA ASP A 997 -29.51 -13.12 13.02
C ASP A 997 -30.03 -13.86 14.26
N PHE A 998 -30.15 -15.20 14.18
CA PHE A 998 -30.52 -16.07 15.28
C PHE A 998 -29.79 -17.42 15.19
N GLY A 999 -29.52 -18.08 16.31
CA GLY A 999 -28.78 -19.36 16.30
C GLY A 999 -27.26 -19.20 16.20
N ILE A 1000 -26.62 -20.05 15.40
CA ILE A 1000 -25.16 -20.14 15.29
C ILE A 1000 -24.60 -18.83 14.70
N GLY A 1001 -23.64 -18.23 15.41
CA GLY A 1001 -23.12 -16.91 15.09
C GLY A 1001 -23.93 -15.75 15.71
N ALA A 1002 -25.03 -16.03 16.41
CA ALA A 1002 -26.00 -15.03 16.84
C ALA A 1002 -26.56 -15.26 18.26
N SER A 1003 -25.70 -15.59 19.23
CA SER A 1003 -26.14 -15.92 20.60
C SER A 1003 -26.68 -14.76 21.42
N PHE A 1004 -26.48 -13.52 20.98
CA PHE A 1004 -26.74 -12.29 21.75
C PHE A 1004 -26.04 -12.22 23.12
N TYR A 1005 -25.08 -13.10 23.40
CA TYR A 1005 -24.40 -13.21 24.69
C TYR A 1005 -25.38 -13.34 25.88
N VAL A 1006 -26.50 -14.04 25.67
CA VAL A 1006 -27.47 -14.36 26.74
C VAL A 1006 -27.31 -15.79 27.23
N ASP A 1007 -28.00 -16.12 28.33
CA ASP A 1007 -28.28 -17.52 28.68
C ASP A 1007 -29.72 -17.84 28.29
N ALA A 1008 -29.88 -18.68 27.26
CA ALA A 1008 -31.18 -19.11 26.77
C ALA A 1008 -31.91 -19.99 27.80
N ILE A 1009 -33.22 -19.83 27.87
CA ILE A 1009 -34.12 -20.63 28.73
C ILE A 1009 -35.13 -21.45 27.92
N GLN A 1010 -35.31 -21.12 26.64
CA GLN A 1010 -36.23 -21.82 25.74
C GLN A 1010 -35.54 -22.98 25.03
N GLU A 1011 -36.24 -24.11 24.92
CA GLU A 1011 -35.78 -25.24 24.11
C GLU A 1011 -35.91 -24.92 22.60
N PRO A 1012 -35.02 -25.44 21.73
CA PRO A 1012 -33.87 -26.31 22.02
C PRO A 1012 -32.60 -25.56 22.49
N TRP A 1013 -32.63 -24.23 22.56
CA TRP A 1013 -31.45 -23.38 22.78
C TRP A 1013 -30.89 -23.46 24.20
N LYS A 1014 -31.75 -23.70 25.19
CA LYS A 1014 -31.43 -23.74 26.62
C LYS A 1014 -30.25 -24.64 26.96
N GLU A 1015 -30.07 -25.74 26.22
CA GLU A 1015 -29.01 -26.70 26.48
C GLU A 1015 -27.62 -26.13 26.22
N ASN A 1016 -27.42 -25.44 25.09
CA ASN A 1016 -26.10 -25.02 24.62
C ASN A 1016 -25.90 -23.49 24.68
N PHE A 1017 -26.92 -22.66 24.48
CA PHE A 1017 -26.77 -21.21 24.29
C PHE A 1017 -26.69 -20.46 25.62
N LYS A 1018 -25.64 -20.75 26.41
CA LYS A 1018 -25.32 -20.10 27.70
C LYS A 1018 -24.12 -19.18 27.61
N MET A 1019 -24.13 -18.30 26.61
CA MET A 1019 -22.96 -17.48 26.27
C MET A 1019 -22.65 -16.43 27.33
N TYR A 1020 -23.65 -15.93 28.07
CA TYR A 1020 -23.39 -15.03 29.20
C TYR A 1020 -22.56 -15.74 30.28
N THR A 1021 -22.99 -16.93 30.69
CA THR A 1021 -22.30 -17.73 31.71
C THR A 1021 -20.92 -18.21 31.22
N TYR A 1022 -20.81 -18.65 29.97
CA TYR A 1022 -19.53 -19.03 29.37
C TYR A 1022 -18.49 -17.89 29.42
N ILE A 1023 -18.86 -16.67 29.02
CA ILE A 1023 -17.94 -15.53 28.99
C ILE A 1023 -17.55 -15.10 30.42
N THR A 1024 -18.52 -15.00 31.33
CA THR A 1024 -18.30 -14.42 32.67
C THR A 1024 -17.66 -15.38 33.66
N LYS A 1025 -17.93 -16.69 33.54
CA LYS A 1025 -17.45 -17.71 34.47
C LYS A 1025 -16.42 -18.63 33.83
N GLU A 1026 -16.81 -19.41 32.82
CA GLU A 1026 -15.99 -20.50 32.29
C GLU A 1026 -14.73 -20.00 31.57
N LEU A 1027 -14.90 -19.22 30.49
CA LEU A 1027 -13.78 -18.71 29.71
C LEU A 1027 -12.89 -17.79 30.55
N ARG A 1028 -13.47 -16.87 31.31
CA ARG A 1028 -12.69 -15.98 32.19
C ARG A 1028 -11.89 -16.78 33.23
N GLY A 1029 -12.49 -17.80 33.82
CA GLY A 1029 -11.83 -18.72 34.75
C GLY A 1029 -10.69 -19.49 34.10
N LEU A 1030 -10.91 -20.02 32.89
CA LEU A 1030 -9.89 -20.69 32.08
C LEU A 1030 -8.72 -19.75 31.78
N ILE A 1031 -9.00 -18.54 31.30
CA ILE A 1031 -7.95 -17.56 30.98
C ILE A 1031 -7.12 -17.19 32.20
N ASN A 1032 -7.78 -16.96 33.35
CA ASN A 1032 -7.12 -16.62 34.60
C ASN A 1032 -6.21 -17.73 35.14
N ARG A 1033 -6.52 -18.99 34.80
CA ARG A 1033 -5.77 -20.17 35.25
C ARG A 1033 -4.61 -20.49 34.32
N GLU A 1034 -4.83 -20.49 33.01
CA GLU A 1034 -3.89 -21.02 32.01
C GLU A 1034 -2.91 -19.98 31.45
N PHE A 1035 -3.20 -18.68 31.58
CA PHE A 1035 -2.41 -17.62 30.95
C PHE A 1035 -1.87 -16.59 31.96
N PRO A 1036 -0.77 -15.87 31.63
CA PRO A 1036 -0.17 -14.86 32.50
C PRO A 1036 -0.99 -13.57 32.51
N VAL A 1037 -2.23 -13.64 32.98
CA VAL A 1037 -3.14 -12.49 33.10
C VAL A 1037 -3.23 -11.99 34.54
N SER A 1038 -3.43 -10.68 34.69
CA SER A 1038 -3.72 -10.04 35.97
C SER A 1038 -5.24 -10.05 36.22
N THR A 1039 -5.67 -10.79 37.25
CA THR A 1039 -7.09 -11.01 37.54
C THR A 1039 -7.82 -9.76 38.03
N SER A 1040 -7.10 -8.76 38.55
CA SER A 1040 -7.65 -7.47 38.99
C SER A 1040 -7.69 -6.41 37.87
N GLN A 1041 -7.13 -6.71 36.71
CA GLN A 1041 -6.91 -5.76 35.60
C GLN A 1041 -7.52 -6.30 34.31
N GLN A 1042 -8.85 -6.39 34.30
CA GLN A 1042 -9.62 -6.92 33.17
C GLN A 1042 -10.51 -5.82 32.60
N SER A 1043 -10.64 -5.76 31.28
CA SER A 1043 -11.64 -4.93 30.60
C SER A 1043 -12.29 -5.70 29.47
N ILE A 1044 -13.39 -5.16 28.96
CA ILE A 1044 -14.20 -5.82 27.94
C ILE A 1044 -14.58 -4.81 26.87
N MET A 1045 -14.59 -5.25 25.62
CA MET A 1045 -15.11 -4.49 24.49
C MET A 1045 -15.74 -5.41 23.47
N GLY A 1046 -16.43 -4.83 22.49
CA GLY A 1046 -16.97 -5.64 21.40
C GLY A 1046 -17.56 -4.82 20.26
N HIS A 1047 -18.00 -5.54 19.23
CA HIS A 1047 -18.59 -4.96 18.03
C HIS A 1047 -20.04 -5.43 17.82
N SER A 1048 -20.99 -4.53 17.52
CA SER A 1048 -22.37 -4.90 17.19
C SER A 1048 -23.05 -5.72 18.29
N MET A 1049 -23.48 -6.95 18.02
CA MET A 1049 -23.92 -7.93 19.04
C MET A 1049 -22.86 -8.14 20.15
N GLY A 1050 -21.57 -8.14 19.82
CA GLY A 1050 -20.51 -8.17 20.81
C GLY A 1050 -20.37 -6.89 21.61
N GLY A 1051 -20.68 -5.75 21.00
CA GLY A 1051 -20.76 -4.47 21.69
C GLY A 1051 -21.90 -4.46 22.71
N HIS A 1052 -23.04 -5.04 22.33
CA HIS A 1052 -24.14 -5.34 23.25
C HIS A 1052 -23.67 -6.22 24.41
N GLY A 1053 -23.05 -7.37 24.12
CA GLY A 1053 -22.54 -8.30 25.12
C GLY A 1053 -21.57 -7.61 26.08
N ALA A 1054 -20.64 -6.80 25.56
CA ALA A 1054 -19.61 -6.13 26.37
C ALA A 1054 -20.22 -5.13 27.35
N ILE A 1055 -21.11 -4.26 26.88
CA ILE A 1055 -21.78 -3.25 27.71
C ILE A 1055 -22.71 -3.92 28.72
N MET A 1056 -23.54 -4.87 28.26
CA MET A 1056 -24.47 -5.60 29.11
C MET A 1056 -23.74 -6.36 30.23
N ILE A 1057 -22.68 -7.11 29.89
CA ILE A 1057 -21.90 -7.88 30.87
C ILE A 1057 -21.24 -6.94 31.89
N ALA A 1058 -20.68 -5.81 31.46
CA ALA A 1058 -20.05 -4.84 32.36
C ALA A 1058 -21.06 -4.19 33.32
N LEU A 1059 -22.25 -3.83 32.83
CA LEU A 1059 -23.32 -3.23 33.65
C LEU A 1059 -23.94 -4.24 34.62
N LYS A 1060 -24.13 -5.50 34.17
CA LYS A 1060 -24.72 -6.59 34.97
C LYS A 1060 -23.76 -7.16 36.01
N ASN A 1061 -22.46 -6.95 35.83
CA ASN A 1061 -21.41 -7.37 36.77
C ASN A 1061 -20.56 -6.18 37.26
N PRO A 1062 -21.11 -5.27 38.07
CA PRO A 1062 -20.39 -4.07 38.50
C PRO A 1062 -19.07 -4.40 39.20
N GLY A 1063 -17.98 -3.74 38.79
CA GLY A 1063 -16.64 -3.95 39.35
C GLY A 1063 -15.86 -5.13 38.77
N MET A 1064 -16.49 -5.99 37.95
CA MET A 1064 -15.82 -7.11 37.29
C MET A 1064 -14.80 -6.66 36.23
N PHE A 1065 -15.14 -5.62 35.46
CA PHE A 1065 -14.29 -5.03 34.42
C PHE A 1065 -14.00 -3.57 34.76
N LYS A 1066 -12.73 -3.15 34.58
CA LYS A 1066 -12.26 -1.80 34.91
C LYS A 1066 -12.75 -0.73 33.93
N SER A 1067 -13.01 -1.12 32.69
CA SER A 1067 -13.53 -0.24 31.65
C SER A 1067 -14.24 -1.05 30.58
N VAL A 1068 -15.11 -0.38 29.84
CA VAL A 1068 -15.84 -0.97 28.73
C VAL A 1068 -15.82 -0.04 27.52
N SER A 1069 -15.77 -0.60 26.33
CA SER A 1069 -15.93 0.15 25.09
C SER A 1069 -16.63 -0.69 24.04
N ALA A 1070 -17.23 -0.07 23.02
CA ALA A 1070 -17.87 -0.82 21.95
C ALA A 1070 -17.85 -0.09 20.61
N PHE A 1071 -17.75 -0.86 19.54
CA PHE A 1071 -17.93 -0.40 18.17
C PHE A 1071 -19.35 -0.72 17.72
N ALA A 1072 -20.10 0.29 17.30
CA ALA A 1072 -21.44 0.14 16.75
C ALA A 1072 -22.36 -0.82 17.55
N PRO A 1073 -22.52 -0.66 18.88
CA PRO A 1073 -23.20 -1.64 19.74
C PRO A 1073 -24.73 -1.67 19.58
N ILE A 1074 -25.33 -2.86 19.72
CA ILE A 1074 -26.80 -3.01 19.91
C ILE A 1074 -27.17 -2.59 21.34
N CYS A 1075 -27.55 -1.33 21.50
CA CYS A 1075 -27.74 -0.70 22.81
C CYS A 1075 -29.10 -0.97 23.46
N ASN A 1076 -30.15 -1.20 22.66
CA ASN A 1076 -31.53 -1.41 23.16
C ASN A 1076 -32.23 -2.58 22.44
N PRO A 1077 -31.73 -3.83 22.56
CA PRO A 1077 -32.30 -4.99 21.86
C PRO A 1077 -33.80 -5.22 22.09
N ILE A 1078 -34.38 -4.75 23.19
CA ILE A 1078 -35.83 -4.87 23.42
C ILE A 1078 -36.63 -4.08 22.37
N GLU A 1079 -36.10 -2.98 21.86
CA GLU A 1079 -36.80 -2.11 20.91
C GLU A 1079 -36.44 -2.42 19.44
N CYS A 1080 -35.29 -3.04 19.15
CA CYS A 1080 -34.86 -3.32 17.78
C CYS A 1080 -35.32 -4.70 17.26
N PRO A 1081 -35.55 -4.85 15.93
CA PRO A 1081 -35.97 -6.12 15.33
C PRO A 1081 -35.07 -7.32 15.66
N TRP A 1082 -33.74 -7.18 15.54
CA TRP A 1082 -32.82 -8.28 15.83
C TRP A 1082 -32.93 -8.76 17.28
N GLY A 1083 -32.98 -7.82 18.23
CA GLY A 1083 -33.09 -8.15 19.64
C GLY A 1083 -34.46 -8.74 20.01
N LYS A 1084 -35.56 -8.28 19.40
CA LYS A 1084 -36.89 -8.87 19.60
C LYS A 1084 -36.95 -10.32 19.14
N LYS A 1085 -36.37 -10.64 17.98
CA LYS A 1085 -36.29 -12.01 17.46
C LYS A 1085 -35.44 -12.87 18.40
N ALA A 1086 -34.22 -12.43 18.72
CA ALA A 1086 -33.31 -13.19 19.55
C ALA A 1086 -33.82 -13.38 20.99
N PHE A 1087 -34.33 -12.34 21.64
CA PHE A 1087 -34.87 -12.46 22.99
C PHE A 1087 -36.19 -13.24 23.00
N GLY A 1088 -37.03 -13.12 21.97
CA GLY A 1088 -38.21 -13.96 21.81
C GLY A 1088 -37.87 -15.44 21.72
N GLY A 1089 -36.88 -15.79 20.89
CA GLY A 1089 -36.45 -17.17 20.71
C GLY A 1089 -35.67 -17.74 21.90
N TYR A 1090 -34.76 -16.98 22.51
CA TYR A 1090 -33.93 -17.48 23.62
C TYR A 1090 -34.58 -17.35 25.00
N LEU A 1091 -35.33 -16.26 25.24
CA LEU A 1091 -35.86 -15.90 26.55
C LEU A 1091 -37.39 -16.05 26.64
N GLY A 1092 -38.06 -16.34 25.53
CA GLY A 1092 -39.52 -16.47 25.44
C GLY A 1092 -40.23 -15.13 25.20
N THR A 1093 -41.51 -15.21 24.86
CA THR A 1093 -42.36 -14.06 24.49
C THR A 1093 -43.40 -13.70 25.56
N ASP A 1094 -43.44 -14.43 26.67
CA ASP A 1094 -44.44 -14.25 27.72
C ASP A 1094 -44.22 -12.96 28.54
N LYS A 1095 -45.26 -12.52 29.28
CA LYS A 1095 -45.19 -11.31 30.11
C LYS A 1095 -44.04 -11.37 31.13
N ASP A 1096 -43.74 -12.56 31.65
CA ASP A 1096 -42.64 -12.76 32.61
C ASP A 1096 -41.26 -12.66 31.92
N SER A 1097 -41.16 -13.04 30.64
CA SER A 1097 -39.93 -12.91 29.83
C SER A 1097 -39.50 -11.45 29.66
N MET A 1098 -40.42 -10.49 29.67
CA MET A 1098 -40.10 -9.07 29.56
C MET A 1098 -39.21 -8.57 30.72
N SER A 1099 -39.34 -9.15 31.92
CA SER A 1099 -38.44 -8.84 33.05
C SER A 1099 -37.02 -9.38 32.82
N LEU A 1100 -36.93 -10.60 32.25
CA LEU A 1100 -35.67 -11.23 31.87
C LEU A 1100 -34.95 -10.47 30.75
N TRP A 1101 -35.68 -10.02 29.73
CA TRP A 1101 -35.13 -9.22 28.63
C TRP A 1101 -34.46 -7.95 29.15
N LYS A 1102 -35.10 -7.25 30.10
CA LYS A 1102 -34.52 -6.06 30.74
C LYS A 1102 -33.22 -6.35 31.48
N GLY A 1103 -33.03 -7.57 31.95
CA GLY A 1103 -31.79 -8.05 32.57
C GLY A 1103 -30.66 -8.34 31.58
N TYR A 1104 -30.94 -8.33 30.28
CA TYR A 1104 -29.94 -8.44 29.20
C TYR A 1104 -29.88 -7.18 28.34
N ASP A 1105 -30.69 -6.15 28.59
CA ASP A 1105 -30.69 -4.92 27.79
C ASP A 1105 -29.81 -3.82 28.41
N SER A 1106 -28.81 -3.35 27.66
CA SER A 1106 -27.85 -2.34 28.12
C SER A 1106 -28.50 -1.01 28.49
N THR A 1107 -29.53 -0.57 27.75
CA THR A 1107 -30.24 0.69 28.00
C THR A 1107 -31.04 0.61 29.30
N TYR A 1108 -31.68 -0.53 29.58
CA TYR A 1108 -32.41 -0.72 30.84
C TYR A 1108 -31.48 -0.91 32.04
N LEU A 1109 -30.38 -1.64 31.87
CA LEU A 1109 -29.36 -1.80 32.90
C LEU A 1109 -28.69 -0.46 33.25
N ALA A 1110 -28.40 0.38 32.26
CA ALA A 1110 -27.81 1.71 32.48
C ALA A 1110 -28.70 2.64 33.34
N LYS A 1111 -30.04 2.54 33.20
CA LYS A 1111 -30.99 3.29 34.04
C LYS A 1111 -30.95 2.86 35.50
N LYS A 1112 -30.60 1.60 35.78
CA LYS A 1112 -30.58 1.00 37.12
C LYS A 1112 -29.17 0.89 37.73
N TYR A 1113 -28.13 1.31 37.01
CA TYR A 1113 -26.76 1.09 37.41
C TYR A 1113 -26.41 1.87 38.68
N ASN A 1114 -26.01 1.14 39.73
CA ASN A 1114 -25.58 1.66 41.03
C ASN A 1114 -24.16 1.18 41.41
N GLY A 1115 -23.38 0.76 40.40
CA GLY A 1115 -22.04 0.24 40.56
C GLY A 1115 -20.93 1.29 40.74
N PRO A 1116 -19.65 0.86 40.79
CA PRO A 1116 -18.51 1.77 40.79
C PRO A 1116 -18.45 2.58 39.50
N PHE A 1117 -17.64 3.65 39.49
CA PHE A 1117 -17.48 4.47 38.29
C PHE A 1117 -17.11 3.63 37.06
N LEU A 1118 -17.93 3.71 36.02
CA LEU A 1118 -17.74 3.03 34.75
C LEU A 1118 -17.83 4.05 33.60
N ASP A 1119 -16.77 4.12 32.80
CA ASP A 1119 -16.69 4.96 31.60
C ASP A 1119 -16.80 4.09 30.35
N ILE A 1120 -17.86 4.33 29.57
CA ILE A 1120 -18.21 3.60 28.36
C ILE A 1120 -17.85 4.45 27.15
N LEU A 1121 -16.90 3.98 26.33
CA LEU A 1121 -16.58 4.58 25.04
C LEU A 1121 -17.33 3.85 23.92
N ILE A 1122 -18.08 4.59 23.10
CA ILE A 1122 -18.79 4.06 21.93
C ILE A 1122 -18.33 4.83 20.69
N ASP A 1123 -17.83 4.09 19.71
CA ASP A 1123 -17.61 4.60 18.36
C ASP A 1123 -18.72 4.07 17.44
N GLN A 1124 -19.34 4.96 16.68
CA GLN A 1124 -20.42 4.65 15.73
C GLN A 1124 -20.12 5.28 14.35
N GLY A 1125 -20.15 4.49 13.29
CA GLY A 1125 -20.12 5.01 11.91
C GLY A 1125 -21.44 5.67 11.53
N LYS A 1126 -21.43 6.86 10.91
CA LYS A 1126 -22.65 7.53 10.45
C LYS A 1126 -23.22 6.95 9.15
N LYS A 1127 -22.43 6.20 8.38
CA LYS A 1127 -22.89 5.44 7.20
C LYS A 1127 -23.18 3.98 7.52
N ASP A 1128 -23.31 3.63 8.80
CA ASP A 1128 -23.68 2.29 9.24
C ASP A 1128 -25.15 2.01 8.87
N SER A 1129 -25.36 1.04 7.98
CA SER A 1129 -26.69 0.63 7.51
C SER A 1129 -27.59 0.09 8.61
N PHE A 1130 -27.03 -0.28 9.77
CA PHE A 1130 -27.75 -0.87 10.89
C PHE A 1130 -28.05 0.10 12.01
N ILE A 1131 -27.83 1.41 11.85
CA ILE A 1131 -28.00 2.40 12.93
C ILE A 1131 -29.34 2.29 13.69
N GLU A 1132 -30.42 1.96 12.96
CA GLU A 1132 -31.77 1.73 13.53
C GLU A 1132 -31.84 0.46 14.41
N GLN A 1133 -31.04 -0.56 14.12
CA GLN A 1133 -30.87 -1.75 14.96
C GLN A 1133 -30.02 -1.47 16.20
N LEU A 1134 -29.02 -0.58 16.07
CA LEU A 1134 -28.02 -0.33 17.09
C LEU A 1134 -28.51 0.60 18.20
N MET A 1135 -29.24 1.66 17.82
CA MET A 1135 -29.87 2.62 18.73
C MET A 1135 -28.95 3.22 19.83
N PRO A 1136 -27.72 3.69 19.53
CA PRO A 1136 -26.78 4.18 20.54
C PRO A 1136 -27.30 5.39 21.34
N ASP A 1137 -28.12 6.24 20.71
CA ASP A 1137 -28.72 7.41 21.36
C ASP A 1137 -29.60 7.05 22.56
N LYS A 1138 -30.25 5.87 22.54
CA LYS A 1138 -31.09 5.40 23.65
C LYS A 1138 -30.27 5.14 24.91
N LEU A 1139 -29.06 4.59 24.78
CA LEU A 1139 -28.15 4.34 25.89
C LEU A 1139 -27.58 5.66 26.44
N VAL A 1140 -27.24 6.61 25.57
CA VAL A 1140 -26.81 7.95 25.98
C VAL A 1140 -27.93 8.64 26.78
N ALA A 1141 -29.17 8.59 26.31
CA ALA A 1141 -30.32 9.13 27.03
C ALA A 1141 -30.55 8.44 28.38
N ALA A 1142 -30.39 7.11 28.45
CA ALA A 1142 -30.47 6.35 29.68
C ALA A 1142 -29.39 6.77 30.71
N SER A 1143 -28.15 6.99 30.27
CA SER A 1143 -27.06 7.46 31.15
C SER A 1143 -27.28 8.87 31.72
N LYS A 1144 -27.99 9.73 30.98
CA LYS A 1144 -28.34 11.09 31.43
C LYS A 1144 -29.50 11.09 32.43
N SER A 1145 -30.49 10.24 32.24
CA SER A 1145 -31.66 10.16 33.14
C SER A 1145 -31.32 9.61 34.53
N SER A 1146 -30.38 8.66 34.64
CA SER A 1146 -29.86 8.21 35.94
C SER A 1146 -29.10 9.29 36.72
N SER A 1147 -28.70 10.39 36.07
CA SER A 1147 -27.99 11.52 36.69
C SER A 1147 -28.89 12.59 37.32
N SER A 1148 -30.22 12.46 37.21
CA SER A 1148 -31.17 13.56 37.53
C SER A 1148 -32.08 13.29 38.74
N SER A 1149 -31.93 12.15 39.43
CA SER A 1149 -32.87 11.71 40.48
C SER A 1149 -32.40 11.92 41.92
N SER A 1150 -31.50 12.86 42.19
CA SER A 1150 -31.06 13.15 43.57
C SER A 1150 -30.89 14.65 43.80
N SER A 1151 -32.01 15.32 44.05
CA SER A 1151 -32.04 16.67 44.61
C SER A 1151 -31.69 16.63 46.11
N SER A 1152 -30.95 17.65 46.56
CA SER A 1152 -30.64 18.02 47.95
C SER A 1152 -29.49 17.25 48.66
N SER A 1153 -28.26 17.68 48.38
CA SER A 1153 -27.39 18.25 49.44
C SER A 1153 -26.06 18.73 48.83
N LYS A 1154 -25.78 20.01 49.03
CA LYS A 1154 -24.51 20.66 48.71
C LYS A 1154 -23.43 20.14 49.65
N SER A 1155 -22.59 19.22 49.18
CA SER A 1155 -21.20 19.14 49.64
C SER A 1155 -20.34 18.47 48.55
N SER A 1156 -19.16 19.02 48.39
CA SER A 1156 -18.21 18.81 47.31
C SER A 1156 -17.62 17.40 47.26
N SER A 1157 -18.18 16.52 46.41
CA SER A 1157 -17.41 15.56 45.61
C SER A 1157 -18.31 14.95 44.51
N LYS A 1158 -18.27 15.53 43.30
CA LYS A 1158 -18.96 15.00 42.12
C LYS A 1158 -18.23 13.76 41.61
N THR A 1159 -18.82 12.57 41.76
CA THR A 1159 -18.64 11.49 40.77
C THR A 1159 -19.92 10.68 40.61
N LYS A 1160 -20.63 10.95 39.50
CA LYS A 1160 -21.73 10.16 38.94
C LYS A 1160 -21.16 8.83 38.45
N GLY A 1161 -21.78 7.70 38.80
CA GLY A 1161 -21.20 6.36 38.61
C GLY A 1161 -21.13 5.82 37.17
N LEU A 1162 -21.81 6.44 36.19
CA LEU A 1162 -21.83 5.97 34.80
C LEU A 1162 -21.64 7.13 33.82
N THR A 1163 -20.64 7.02 32.93
CA THR A 1163 -20.39 8.00 31.86
C THR A 1163 -20.41 7.26 30.51
N VAL A 1164 -21.11 7.81 29.52
CA VAL A 1164 -21.15 7.27 28.15
C VAL A 1164 -20.66 8.34 27.18
N THR A 1165 -19.58 8.04 26.49
CA THR A 1165 -18.99 8.89 25.45
C THR A 1165 -19.29 8.26 24.09
N LEU A 1166 -20.19 8.88 23.33
CA LEU A 1166 -20.52 8.47 21.95
C LEU A 1166 -19.77 9.38 20.96
N ARG A 1167 -18.95 8.79 20.08
CA ARG A 1167 -18.31 9.50 18.96
C ARG A 1167 -18.90 8.96 17.65
N ASN A 1168 -19.48 9.87 16.86
CA ASN A 1168 -20.06 9.57 15.56
C ASN A 1168 -19.06 9.93 14.45
N HIS A 1169 -18.71 8.96 13.61
CA HIS A 1169 -17.68 9.11 12.59
C HIS A 1169 -18.28 9.18 11.18
N ASP A 1170 -18.07 10.31 10.51
CA ASP A 1170 -18.58 10.55 9.15
C ASP A 1170 -17.88 9.68 8.11
N GLY A 1171 -18.66 9.07 7.21
CA GLY A 1171 -18.12 8.23 6.13
C GLY A 1171 -17.82 6.78 6.50
N TYR A 1172 -17.88 6.41 7.78
CA TYR A 1172 -17.60 5.05 8.25
C TYR A 1172 -18.85 4.18 8.36
N ASP A 1173 -18.69 2.89 8.06
CA ASP A 1173 -19.73 1.85 8.00
C ASP A 1173 -19.65 0.89 9.21
N HIS A 1174 -20.31 -0.28 9.10
CA HIS A 1174 -20.34 -1.34 10.12
C HIS A 1174 -19.17 -2.34 10.04
N SER A 1175 -18.24 -2.13 9.09
CA SER A 1175 -17.26 -3.16 8.72
C SER A 1175 -16.04 -3.16 9.66
N TYR A 1176 -15.17 -4.17 9.47
CA TYR A 1176 -13.86 -4.17 10.14
C TYR A 1176 -12.91 -3.06 9.66
N PHE A 1177 -13.18 -2.36 8.55
CA PHE A 1177 -12.42 -1.15 8.19
C PHE A 1177 -12.67 -0.04 9.20
N PHE A 1178 -13.92 0.15 9.63
CA PHE A 1178 -14.26 1.06 10.72
C PHE A 1178 -13.58 0.65 12.04
N ILE A 1179 -13.73 -0.63 12.43
CA ILE A 1179 -13.15 -1.14 13.69
C ILE A 1179 -11.62 -0.96 13.70
N SER A 1180 -10.92 -1.43 12.66
CA SER A 1180 -9.45 -1.37 12.60
C SER A 1180 -8.90 0.05 12.59
N THR A 1181 -9.67 1.02 12.07
CA THR A 1181 -9.32 2.45 12.10
C THR A 1181 -9.26 2.98 13.53
N PHE A 1182 -10.25 2.64 14.37
CA PHE A 1182 -10.40 3.22 15.72
C PHE A 1182 -9.97 2.28 16.86
N ILE A 1183 -9.53 1.04 16.56
CA ILE A 1183 -9.12 0.05 17.58
C ILE A 1183 -8.02 0.53 18.52
N LYS A 1184 -7.10 1.37 18.02
CA LYS A 1184 -6.02 1.97 18.82
C LYS A 1184 -6.58 2.84 19.95
N ASP A 1185 -7.62 3.61 19.67
CA ASP A 1185 -8.24 4.51 20.64
C ASP A 1185 -8.96 3.73 21.74
N HIS A 1186 -9.62 2.63 21.37
CA HIS A 1186 -10.25 1.72 22.34
C HIS A 1186 -9.22 1.07 23.27
N ILE A 1187 -8.07 0.62 22.75
CA ILE A 1187 -6.98 0.14 23.62
C ILE A 1187 -6.51 1.26 24.56
N LYS A 1188 -6.27 2.48 24.06
CA LYS A 1188 -5.87 3.62 24.89
C LYS A 1188 -6.89 3.90 26.01
N HIS A 1189 -8.19 3.86 25.68
CA HIS A 1189 -9.27 4.01 26.65
C HIS A 1189 -9.16 2.97 27.75
N HIS A 1190 -9.00 1.68 27.40
CA HIS A 1190 -8.86 0.62 28.40
C HIS A 1190 -7.59 0.77 29.26
N ILE A 1191 -6.47 1.10 28.63
CA ILE A 1191 -5.19 1.31 29.32
C ILE A 1191 -5.30 2.40 30.39
N LYS A 1192 -6.00 3.49 30.10
CA LYS A 1192 -6.23 4.59 31.04
C LYS A 1192 -6.80 4.11 32.38
N TYR A 1193 -7.70 3.11 32.36
CA TYR A 1193 -8.35 2.60 33.57
C TYR A 1193 -7.63 1.40 34.18
N ILE A 1194 -6.94 0.62 33.35
CA ILE A 1194 -6.24 -0.59 33.78
C ILE A 1194 -4.86 -0.29 34.39
N LYS A 1195 -4.10 0.66 33.82
CA LYS A 1195 -2.73 1.00 34.25
C LYS A 1195 -2.66 2.14 35.26
N ASN A 1196 -3.73 2.90 35.47
CA ASN A 1196 -3.74 3.94 36.50
C ASN A 1196 -3.67 3.29 37.89
N LYS A 1197 -2.47 3.35 38.50
CA LYS A 1197 -2.30 3.24 39.95
C LYS A 1197 -3.04 4.41 40.59
N LYS A 1198 -4.18 4.14 41.18
CA LYS A 1198 -4.52 4.79 42.45
C LYS A 1198 -4.00 3.90 43.56
#